data_AF-A0A399X387-F1
#
_entry.id   AF-A0A399X387-F1
#
_cell.length_a   1.000
_cell.length_b   1.000
_cell.length_c   1.000
_cell.angle_alpha   90.00
_cell.angle_beta   90.00
_cell.angle_gamma   90.00
#
_symmetry.space_group_name_H-M   'P 1'
#
loop_
_entity.id
_entity.type
_entity.pdbx_description
1 polymer ?
#
loop_
_entity_poly.entity_id
_entity_poly.type
_entity_poly.pdbx_seq_one_letter_code
_entity_poly.pdbx_strand_id
1 'polypeptide(L)'
;MREDKSVNVRPRKPASAQRPNDRAYCEKLLSKAFGPDARFREGQWEAIEAVLQSGARNLVVQRTGWGKSAVYFLAARLFRKRKEGPTLIVSPLLALMRNQIEMAAKLGLRAVSFTSDNAGEWESCVAELQAGKVDVALVAPERLSRPEFAETALPYFFERGRLLVIDEAHCLSEWGHDFRPDYRKIVSIASRFPSDASLLATTATATSPVIEDLMSLLGGGWSVQKGDLNRTNLRLLACRLPSPAARLAWLDEALHKLPEVGVIYSPTIFDAEQTAAWLSHRGHKVLPYHSELPSDERLHAEELFSANQLKALVATSALGMGYDKEDIGFVVHARMPGSVLQYYQQAGRAGRKLKRAIAVLLASEGDRDIQLGFIERGSPPARVFHSIHDLLTREPIPKSELVRLADAPQVQVLHALEILEAQGALLVEDDALNWRPDASPPDPALFESLRKRRLRELDDMERYVETADCRMSYLLSALGQDPAEDCGQCDRCRNYSSFTPSPDSIEAAAAFLDRELILIRVPKQAPLGAKTKGRKGLLATRKVAEGVALSFYGEPGRGEAVQAGKYVHDEYGDDLLVAALKAIESVGWTPDWITWAPHASPKKALESFANRLAQSLGIECRGVIEREKRVMPQKENGSEVRQFENVWGRFSVRGEIEGTVLLLDDIVDSGWTLAAISAALVEAGATSVYPLALATSRRRSRRSR
;
A
#
# COMPACT_ATOMS: atom_id res chain seq x y z
N MET A 1 29.77 -50.32 46.88
CA MET A 1 29.32 -50.83 45.57
C MET A 1 28.29 -49.87 44.99
N ARG A 2 28.42 -49.57 43.69
CA ARG A 2 27.68 -48.61 42.83
C ARG A 2 28.29 -47.20 42.82
N GLU A 3 29.42 -47.00 42.13
CA GLU A 3 29.61 -46.77 40.67
C GLU A 3 28.99 -45.46 40.14
N ASP A 4 29.84 -44.44 40.24
CA ASP A 4 30.18 -43.37 39.30
C ASP A 4 29.66 -43.50 37.84
N LYS A 5 29.01 -42.44 37.35
CA LYS A 5 28.91 -42.11 35.92
C LYS A 5 29.12 -40.62 35.71
N SER A 6 30.39 -40.23 35.70
CA SER A 6 30.88 -38.99 35.13
C SER A 6 30.43 -38.84 33.66
N VAL A 7 29.62 -37.82 33.40
CA VAL A 7 29.28 -37.39 32.03
C VAL A 7 30.50 -36.65 31.47
N ASN A 8 31.13 -37.31 30.51
CA ASN A 8 32.36 -36.88 29.85
C ASN A 8 32.09 -35.64 28.96
N VAL A 9 32.26 -34.44 29.52
CA VAL A 9 32.22 -33.18 28.76
C VAL A 9 33.53 -33.06 27.98
N ARG A 10 33.50 -33.41 26.69
CA ARG A 10 34.62 -33.17 25.78
C ARG A 10 34.88 -31.66 25.66
N PRO A 11 36.13 -31.18 25.74
CA PRO A 11 36.44 -29.78 25.54
C PRO A 11 36.14 -29.37 24.09
N ARG A 12 35.38 -28.27 23.91
CA ARG A 12 35.20 -27.61 22.60
C ARG A 12 36.58 -27.19 22.09
N LYS A 13 36.97 -27.68 20.91
CA LYS A 13 38.18 -27.22 20.20
C LYS A 13 38.12 -25.70 19.96
N PRO A 14 39.26 -24.98 19.99
CA PRO A 14 39.30 -23.53 19.83
C PRO A 14 38.79 -23.09 18.44
N ALA A 15 38.06 -21.97 18.43
CA ALA A 15 37.29 -21.42 17.30
C ALA A 15 38.10 -20.93 16.08
N SER A 16 39.43 -21.04 16.08
CA SER A 16 40.28 -20.54 14.99
C SER A 16 40.48 -21.54 13.84
N ALA A 17 40.43 -22.86 14.10
CA ALA A 17 40.70 -23.90 13.09
C ALA A 17 39.48 -24.33 12.25
N GLN A 18 38.26 -23.91 12.63
CA GLN A 18 37.00 -24.30 11.94
C GLN A 18 36.58 -23.34 10.81
N ARG A 19 37.12 -22.12 10.78
CA ARG A 19 36.66 -21.03 9.90
C ARG A 19 36.86 -21.29 8.39
N PRO A 20 38.00 -21.84 7.92
CA PRO A 20 38.19 -22.12 6.49
C PRO A 20 37.26 -23.22 5.95
N ASN A 21 36.89 -24.18 6.81
CA ASN A 21 36.08 -25.33 6.41
C ASN A 21 34.58 -24.97 6.30
N ASP A 22 34.11 -24.02 7.11
CA ASP A 22 32.72 -23.56 7.03
C ASP A 22 32.45 -22.72 5.78
N ARG A 23 33.42 -21.89 5.34
CA ARG A 23 33.31 -21.14 4.08
C ARG A 23 33.18 -22.06 2.88
N ALA A 24 34.13 -22.98 2.73
CA ALA A 24 34.13 -23.95 1.63
C ALA A 24 32.88 -24.83 1.63
N TYR A 25 32.37 -25.19 2.81
CA TYR A 25 31.11 -25.91 2.95
C TYR A 25 29.91 -25.08 2.44
N CYS A 26 29.82 -23.81 2.83
CA CYS A 26 28.74 -22.92 2.36
C CYS A 26 28.86 -22.60 0.86
N GLU A 27 30.06 -22.46 0.31
CA GLU A 27 30.28 -22.27 -1.14
C GLU A 27 29.76 -23.48 -1.93
N LYS A 28 29.97 -24.71 -1.42
CA LYS A 28 29.40 -25.93 -2.02
C LYS A 28 27.87 -25.94 -1.97
N LEU A 29 27.27 -25.52 -0.85
CA LEU A 29 25.82 -25.42 -0.73
C LEU A 29 25.23 -24.36 -1.67
N LEU A 30 25.86 -23.19 -1.75
CA LEU A 30 25.49 -22.14 -2.69
C LEU A 30 25.54 -22.66 -4.13
N SER A 31 26.62 -23.36 -4.49
CA SER A 31 26.77 -23.92 -5.84
C SER A 31 25.70 -24.97 -6.15
N LYS A 32 25.34 -25.80 -5.17
CA LYS A 32 24.26 -26.79 -5.31
C LYS A 32 22.89 -26.15 -5.44
N ALA A 33 22.62 -25.08 -4.67
CA ALA A 33 21.31 -24.44 -4.61
C ALA A 33 21.05 -23.47 -5.78
N PHE A 34 22.10 -22.80 -6.28
CA PHE A 34 21.98 -21.70 -7.24
C PHE A 34 22.82 -21.88 -8.52
N GLY A 35 23.49 -23.01 -8.68
CA GLY A 35 24.28 -23.35 -9.87
C GLY A 35 25.79 -23.22 -9.66
N PRO A 36 26.60 -23.83 -10.55
CA PRO A 36 28.05 -24.02 -10.36
C PRO A 36 28.86 -22.70 -10.28
N ASP A 37 28.32 -21.60 -10.80
CA ASP A 37 28.95 -20.28 -10.78
C ASP A 37 28.55 -19.43 -9.57
N ALA A 38 27.69 -19.94 -8.68
CA ALA A 38 27.29 -19.21 -7.50
C ALA A 38 28.48 -19.02 -6.55
N ARG A 39 28.76 -17.76 -6.21
CA ARG A 39 29.80 -17.35 -5.27
C ARG A 39 29.24 -16.38 -4.26
N PHE A 40 29.91 -16.27 -3.11
CA PHE A 40 29.62 -15.18 -2.18
C PHE A 40 29.85 -13.83 -2.85
N ARG A 41 28.91 -12.93 -2.64
CA ARG A 41 29.09 -11.52 -2.96
C ARG A 41 29.85 -10.84 -1.84
N GLU A 42 30.42 -9.69 -2.14
CA GLU A 42 31.14 -8.87 -1.18
C GLU A 42 30.31 -8.63 0.09
N GLY A 43 30.92 -8.90 1.25
CA GLY A 43 30.30 -8.75 2.56
C GLY A 43 29.42 -9.91 3.02
N GLN A 44 29.03 -10.86 2.15
CA GLN A 44 28.10 -11.93 2.55
C GLN A 44 28.72 -12.91 3.55
N TRP A 45 29.97 -13.29 3.32
CA TRP A 45 30.65 -14.23 4.19
C TRP A 45 30.98 -13.58 5.54
N GLU A 46 31.39 -12.31 5.53
CA GLU A 46 31.64 -11.50 6.70
C GLU A 46 30.37 -11.39 7.57
N ALA A 47 29.20 -11.20 6.94
CA ALA A 47 27.91 -11.19 7.63
C ALA A 47 27.61 -12.54 8.30
N ILE A 48 27.87 -13.66 7.60
CA ILE A 48 27.69 -15.01 8.14
C ILE A 48 28.65 -15.24 9.31
N GLU A 49 29.93 -14.91 9.16
CA GLU A 49 30.92 -15.04 10.23
C GLU A 49 30.53 -14.24 11.47
N ALA A 50 30.07 -13.00 11.29
CA ALA A 50 29.59 -12.16 12.38
C ALA A 50 28.41 -12.81 13.12
N VAL A 51 27.46 -13.39 12.40
CA VAL A 51 26.29 -14.09 13.00
C VAL A 51 26.71 -15.35 13.75
N LEU A 52 27.77 -16.05 13.33
CA LEU A 52 28.22 -17.27 14.00
C LEU A 52 28.92 -17.03 15.34
N GLN A 53 29.24 -15.79 15.68
CA GLN A 53 29.79 -15.45 17.00
C GLN A 53 28.70 -15.63 18.07
N SER A 54 29.10 -16.13 19.25
CA SER A 54 28.16 -16.36 20.36
C SER A 54 27.58 -15.04 20.85
N GLY A 55 26.25 -14.93 20.95
CA GLY A 55 25.56 -13.73 21.41
C GLY A 55 25.61 -12.56 20.41
N ALA A 56 25.96 -12.82 19.15
CA ALA A 56 26.14 -11.76 18.17
C ALA A 56 24.85 -11.02 17.87
N ARG A 57 24.93 -9.71 17.72
CA ARG A 57 23.82 -8.85 17.29
C ARG A 57 24.25 -8.09 16.05
N ASN A 58 23.63 -8.36 14.91
CA ASN A 58 24.06 -7.80 13.63
C ASN A 58 22.88 -7.21 12.86
N LEU A 59 23.03 -5.98 12.41
CA LEU A 59 22.12 -5.34 11.47
C LEU A 59 22.78 -5.30 10.08
N VAL A 60 22.18 -5.99 9.12
CA VAL A 60 22.64 -6.03 7.73
C VAL A 60 21.73 -5.14 6.87
N VAL A 61 22.26 -3.99 6.46
CA VAL A 61 21.60 -3.03 5.56
C VAL A 61 22.21 -3.17 4.18
N GLN A 62 21.52 -3.89 3.29
CA GLN A 62 22.06 -4.25 1.97
C GLN A 62 20.99 -4.17 0.90
N ARG A 63 21.33 -3.60 -0.27
CA ARG A 63 20.42 -3.36 -1.39
C ARG A 63 19.57 -4.59 -1.78
N THR A 64 18.42 -4.34 -2.40
CA THR A 64 17.57 -5.41 -2.94
C THR A 64 18.35 -6.28 -3.91
N GLY A 65 18.04 -7.58 -3.90
CA GLY A 65 18.77 -8.55 -4.70
C GLY A 65 20.15 -8.93 -4.15
N TRP A 66 20.75 -8.25 -3.16
CA TRP A 66 22.09 -8.61 -2.61
C TRP A 66 22.18 -10.05 -2.09
N GLY A 67 21.06 -10.65 -1.68
CA GLY A 67 21.00 -12.03 -1.18
C GLY A 67 20.99 -12.14 0.35
N LYS A 68 20.30 -11.21 1.04
CA LYS A 68 20.19 -11.19 2.52
C LYS A 68 19.71 -12.53 3.08
N SER A 69 18.76 -13.17 2.39
CA SER A 69 18.24 -14.49 2.77
C SER A 69 19.27 -15.60 2.76
N ALA A 70 20.32 -15.50 1.94
CA ALA A 70 21.39 -16.49 1.92
C ALA A 70 22.21 -16.45 3.21
N VAL A 71 22.40 -15.26 3.82
CA VAL A 71 23.19 -15.07 5.04
C VAL A 71 22.59 -15.85 6.21
N TYR A 72 21.44 -15.38 6.70
CA TYR A 72 20.26 -16.20 6.91
C TYR A 72 20.37 -17.72 7.06
N PHE A 73 19.98 -18.35 5.97
CA PHE A 73 19.86 -19.79 5.86
C PHE A 73 21.22 -20.50 5.92
N LEU A 74 22.30 -19.90 5.41
CA LEU A 74 23.63 -20.50 5.55
C LEU A 74 24.09 -20.51 7.02
N ALA A 75 23.83 -19.43 7.77
CA ALA A 75 24.09 -19.40 9.20
C ALA A 75 23.25 -20.46 9.94
N ALA A 76 21.94 -20.54 9.68
CA ALA A 76 21.08 -21.59 10.22
C ALA A 76 21.62 -23.00 9.91
N ARG A 77 22.07 -23.23 8.67
CA ARG A 77 22.61 -24.54 8.25
C ARG A 77 23.90 -24.91 8.96
N LEU A 78 24.75 -23.94 9.26
CA LEU A 78 25.98 -24.13 10.04
C LEU A 78 25.67 -24.42 11.51
N PHE A 79 24.72 -23.70 12.13
CA PHE A 79 24.25 -24.02 13.48
C PHE A 79 23.70 -25.45 13.57
N ARG A 80 22.88 -25.87 12.61
CA ARG A 80 22.37 -27.24 12.54
C ARG A 80 23.46 -28.29 12.29
N LYS A 81 24.44 -28.00 11.45
CA LYS A 81 25.65 -28.84 11.26
C LYS A 81 26.40 -29.04 12.59
N ARG A 82 26.40 -28.04 13.46
CA ARG A 82 27.01 -28.07 14.81
C ARG A 82 26.10 -28.70 15.87
N LYS A 83 24.91 -29.20 15.49
CA LYS A 83 23.87 -29.75 16.38
C LYS A 83 23.34 -28.73 17.38
N GLU A 84 23.31 -27.47 16.98
CA GLU A 84 22.74 -26.38 17.77
C GLU A 84 21.25 -26.21 17.44
N GLY A 85 20.63 -25.27 18.16
CA GLY A 85 19.21 -24.96 18.11
C GLY A 85 18.63 -24.58 16.74
N PRO A 86 17.29 -24.51 16.63
CA PRO A 86 16.63 -24.00 15.44
C PRO A 86 16.79 -22.49 15.28
N THR A 87 16.42 -22.00 14.10
CA THR A 87 16.30 -20.57 13.79
C THR A 87 14.84 -20.14 13.76
N LEU A 88 14.50 -19.01 14.38
CA LEU A 88 13.21 -18.34 14.22
C LEU A 88 13.38 -17.15 13.26
N ILE A 89 12.54 -17.06 12.24
CA ILE A 89 12.53 -15.95 11.27
C ILE A 89 11.18 -15.26 11.36
N VAL A 90 11.20 -13.96 11.66
CA VAL A 90 10.01 -13.11 11.57
C VAL A 90 10.05 -12.35 10.24
N SER A 91 9.03 -12.52 9.40
CA SER A 91 8.97 -11.95 8.05
C SER A 91 7.55 -11.45 7.73
N PRO A 92 7.37 -10.30 7.06
CA PRO A 92 6.09 -9.57 7.05
C PRO A 92 5.06 -10.08 6.04
N LEU A 93 5.47 -10.86 5.03
CA LEU A 93 4.64 -11.11 3.85
C LEU A 93 4.58 -12.60 3.50
N LEU A 94 3.35 -13.11 3.34
CA LEU A 94 3.10 -14.51 3.01
C LEU A 94 3.79 -14.95 1.71
N ALA A 95 3.74 -14.11 0.67
CA ALA A 95 4.42 -14.38 -0.60
C ALA A 95 5.95 -14.48 -0.44
N LEU A 96 6.54 -13.63 0.42
CA LEU A 96 7.96 -13.69 0.75
C LEU A 96 8.29 -14.98 1.52
N MET A 97 7.45 -15.37 2.48
CA MET A 97 7.64 -16.61 3.26
C MET A 97 7.62 -17.86 2.36
N ARG A 98 6.75 -17.92 1.34
CA ARG A 98 6.72 -19.03 0.36
C ARG A 98 8.07 -19.16 -0.37
N ASN A 99 8.58 -18.06 -0.91
CA ASN A 99 9.90 -18.01 -1.57
C ASN A 99 11.05 -18.39 -0.61
N GLN A 100 10.94 -17.98 0.66
CA GLN A 100 11.92 -18.31 1.70
C GLN A 100 11.93 -19.80 2.07
N ILE A 101 10.76 -20.47 2.11
CA ILE A 101 10.67 -21.93 2.35
C ILE A 101 11.35 -22.70 1.21
N GLU A 102 11.08 -22.32 -0.05
CA GLU A 102 11.74 -22.94 -1.21
C GLU A 102 13.26 -22.78 -1.16
N MET A 103 13.74 -21.58 -0.79
CA MET A 103 15.15 -21.30 -0.64
C MET A 103 15.79 -22.11 0.49
N ALA A 104 15.12 -22.24 1.64
CA ALA A 104 15.57 -23.06 2.75
C ALA A 104 15.73 -24.53 2.32
N ALA A 105 14.73 -25.05 1.58
CA ALA A 105 14.77 -26.41 1.05
C ALA A 105 15.94 -26.64 0.08
N LYS A 106 16.21 -25.69 -0.83
CA LYS A 106 17.39 -25.74 -1.74
C LYS A 106 18.72 -25.80 -0.99
N LEU A 107 18.80 -25.18 0.20
CA LEU A 107 19.96 -25.22 1.09
C LEU A 107 19.97 -26.42 2.06
N GLY A 108 18.99 -27.32 1.93
CA GLY A 108 18.89 -28.55 2.72
C GLY A 108 18.47 -28.31 4.17
N LEU A 109 17.65 -27.29 4.42
CA LEU A 109 17.01 -27.02 5.70
C LEU A 109 15.55 -27.47 5.67
N ARG A 110 15.07 -28.07 6.76
CA ARG A 110 13.63 -28.28 6.98
C ARG A 110 13.03 -27.01 7.58
N ALA A 111 12.31 -26.26 6.74
CA ALA A 111 11.57 -25.06 7.14
C ALA A 111 10.08 -25.36 7.33
N VAL A 112 9.49 -24.79 8.38
CA VAL A 112 8.02 -24.74 8.59
C VAL A 112 7.58 -23.28 8.68
N SER A 113 6.30 -23.03 8.44
CA SER A 113 5.74 -21.68 8.57
C SER A 113 4.49 -21.67 9.44
N PHE A 114 4.28 -20.55 10.14
CA PHE A 114 3.10 -20.29 10.96
C PHE A 114 2.36 -19.08 10.37
N THR A 115 1.40 -19.38 9.49
CA THR A 115 0.63 -18.38 8.72
C THR A 115 -0.87 -18.59 8.87
N SER A 116 -1.68 -17.65 8.39
CA SER A 116 -3.13 -17.85 8.25
C SER A 116 -3.50 -19.02 7.35
N ASP A 117 -2.72 -19.22 6.29
CA ASP A 117 -3.06 -20.14 5.20
C ASP A 117 -2.94 -21.61 5.63
N ASN A 118 -2.17 -21.89 6.69
CA ASN A 118 -1.89 -23.24 7.16
C ASN A 118 -2.25 -23.48 8.63
N ALA A 119 -3.22 -22.72 9.17
CA ALA A 119 -3.63 -22.83 10.57
C ALA A 119 -3.97 -24.27 11.02
N GLY A 120 -4.54 -25.08 10.12
CA GLY A 120 -4.87 -26.49 10.39
C GLY A 120 -3.65 -27.42 10.53
N GLU A 121 -2.45 -26.99 10.15
CA GLU A 121 -1.22 -27.81 10.21
C GLU A 121 -0.33 -27.45 11.41
N TRP A 122 -0.71 -26.46 12.21
CA TRP A 122 0.15 -25.88 13.24
C TRP A 122 0.54 -26.87 14.33
N GLU A 123 -0.40 -27.69 14.81
CA GLU A 123 -0.10 -28.70 15.84
C GLU A 123 0.98 -29.68 15.36
N SER A 124 0.92 -30.10 14.10
CA SER A 124 1.95 -30.95 13.49
C SER A 124 3.30 -30.22 13.41
N CYS A 125 3.31 -28.96 12.98
CA CYS A 125 4.54 -28.14 12.93
C CYS A 125 5.18 -27.98 14.31
N VAL A 126 4.38 -27.77 15.36
CA VAL A 126 4.85 -27.67 16.75
C VAL A 126 5.42 -29.01 17.22
N ALA A 127 4.73 -30.12 16.96
CA ALA A 127 5.22 -31.45 17.32
C ALA A 127 6.57 -31.78 16.64
N GLU A 128 6.74 -31.39 15.37
CA GLU A 128 8.01 -31.54 14.67
C GLU A 128 9.12 -30.65 15.21
N LEU A 129 8.79 -29.42 15.61
CA LEU A 129 9.73 -28.50 16.25
C LEU A 129 10.21 -29.07 17.58
N GLN A 130 9.30 -29.53 18.43
CA GLN A 130 9.60 -30.15 19.71
C GLN A 130 10.39 -31.45 19.56
N ALA A 131 10.13 -32.22 18.50
CA ALA A 131 10.91 -33.41 18.12
C ALA A 131 12.30 -33.08 17.52
N GLY A 132 12.66 -31.80 17.40
CA GLY A 132 13.96 -31.34 16.89
C GLY A 132 14.16 -31.55 15.39
N LYS A 133 13.09 -31.82 14.63
CA LYS A 133 13.13 -32.07 13.18
C LYS A 133 13.20 -30.76 12.38
N VAL A 134 12.66 -29.67 12.92
CA VAL A 134 12.62 -28.35 12.28
C VAL A 134 13.96 -27.64 12.44
N ASP A 135 14.50 -27.14 11.34
CA ASP A 135 15.72 -26.33 11.33
C ASP A 135 15.40 -24.83 11.38
N VAL A 136 14.31 -24.43 10.71
CA VAL A 136 13.87 -23.03 10.59
C VAL A 136 12.35 -22.95 10.77
N ALA A 137 11.88 -22.05 11.61
CA ALA A 137 10.47 -21.65 11.65
C ALA A 137 10.30 -20.22 11.14
N LEU A 138 9.39 -20.02 10.20
CA LEU A 138 9.00 -18.70 9.73
C LEU A 138 7.65 -18.31 10.34
N VAL A 139 7.54 -17.09 10.85
CA VAL A 139 6.31 -16.58 11.47
C VAL A 139 5.99 -15.17 10.98
N ALA A 140 4.72 -14.92 10.70
CA ALA A 140 4.23 -13.57 10.43
C ALA A 140 4.10 -12.77 11.75
N PRO A 141 4.44 -11.48 11.78
CA PRO A 141 4.44 -10.66 13.01
C PRO A 141 3.13 -10.73 13.80
N GLU A 142 2.00 -10.70 13.10
CA GLU A 142 0.64 -10.71 13.67
C GLU A 142 0.34 -12.01 14.43
N ARG A 143 1.11 -13.08 14.16
CA ARG A 143 0.99 -14.38 14.83
C ARG A 143 1.82 -14.50 16.09
N LEU A 144 2.78 -13.61 16.31
CA LEU A 144 3.62 -13.63 17.53
C LEU A 144 2.81 -13.46 18.82
N SER A 145 1.65 -12.79 18.75
CA SER A 145 0.73 -12.62 19.88
C SER A 145 -0.31 -13.72 20.05
N ARG A 146 -0.47 -14.59 19.06
CA ARG A 146 -1.56 -15.56 19.09
C ARG A 146 -1.25 -16.60 20.19
N PRO A 147 -2.16 -16.83 21.15
CA PRO A 147 -1.91 -17.76 22.27
C PRO A 147 -1.41 -19.11 21.77
N GLU A 148 -1.96 -19.59 20.65
CA GLU A 148 -1.59 -20.85 20.04
C GLU A 148 -0.09 -20.93 19.71
N PHE A 149 0.52 -19.86 19.19
CA PHE A 149 1.96 -19.84 18.90
C PHE A 149 2.79 -19.46 20.12
N ALA A 150 2.32 -18.49 20.90
CA ALA A 150 3.02 -17.93 22.04
C ALA A 150 3.19 -18.93 23.20
N GLU A 151 2.22 -19.82 23.39
CA GLU A 151 2.23 -20.82 24.47
C GLU A 151 2.84 -22.15 24.04
N THR A 152 2.83 -22.50 22.75
CA THR A 152 3.26 -23.84 22.29
C THR A 152 4.63 -23.85 21.60
N ALA A 153 4.94 -22.84 20.77
CA ALA A 153 6.13 -22.81 19.94
C ALA A 153 7.23 -21.90 20.51
N LEU A 154 6.89 -20.69 20.94
CA LEU A 154 7.87 -19.72 21.48
C LEU A 154 8.69 -20.25 22.68
N PRO A 155 8.11 -21.01 23.65
CA PRO A 155 8.89 -21.54 24.76
C PRO A 155 10.07 -22.41 24.31
N TYR A 156 9.91 -23.17 23.23
CA TYR A 156 10.99 -23.97 22.65
C TYR A 156 12.14 -23.10 22.13
N PHE A 157 11.83 -21.95 21.51
CA PHE A 157 12.85 -21.01 21.05
C PHE A 157 13.55 -20.29 22.20
N PHE A 158 12.85 -19.98 23.30
CA PHE A 158 13.48 -19.41 24.49
C PHE A 158 14.44 -20.36 25.20
N GLU A 159 14.21 -21.68 25.12
CA GLU A 159 15.10 -22.68 25.71
C GLU A 159 16.23 -23.10 24.75
N ARG A 160 15.90 -23.30 23.47
CA ARG A 160 16.77 -23.98 22.49
C ARG A 160 17.16 -23.14 21.29
N GLY A 161 16.54 -21.98 21.05
CA GLY A 161 16.75 -21.18 19.84
C GLY A 161 18.20 -20.72 19.69
N ARG A 162 18.76 -20.81 18.49
CA ARG A 162 20.16 -20.40 18.22
C ARG A 162 20.29 -19.10 17.43
N LEU A 163 19.29 -18.78 16.63
CA LEU A 163 19.26 -17.57 15.80
C LEU A 163 17.83 -17.02 15.75
N LEU A 164 17.69 -15.73 16.03
CA LEU A 164 16.48 -14.95 15.72
C LEU A 164 16.80 -14.04 14.53
N VAL A 165 16.01 -14.14 13.47
CA VAL A 165 16.08 -13.27 12.30
C VAL A 165 14.89 -12.34 12.29
N ILE A 166 15.16 -11.04 12.23
CA ILE A 166 14.18 -9.98 12.02
C ILE A 166 14.33 -9.51 10.58
N ASP A 167 13.52 -10.08 9.69
CA ASP A 167 13.52 -9.72 8.28
C ASP A 167 12.68 -8.47 8.05
N GLU A 168 13.11 -7.64 7.09
CA GLU A 168 12.60 -6.28 6.89
C GLU A 168 12.53 -5.47 8.19
N ALA A 169 13.64 -5.45 8.92
CA ALA A 169 13.74 -4.84 10.25
C ALA A 169 13.30 -3.37 10.28
N HIS A 170 13.30 -2.64 9.16
CA HIS A 170 12.76 -1.29 9.08
C HIS A 170 11.30 -1.19 9.53
N CYS A 171 10.52 -2.29 9.49
CA CYS A 171 9.14 -2.33 9.97
C CYS A 171 8.99 -2.13 11.49
N LEU A 172 10.06 -2.37 12.28
CA LEU A 172 10.09 -2.06 13.72
C LEU A 172 10.06 -0.56 13.99
N SER A 173 10.68 0.20 13.10
CA SER A 173 10.92 1.62 13.29
C SER A 173 9.71 2.42 12.83
N GLU A 174 9.21 3.34 13.66
CA GLU A 174 8.25 4.35 13.22
C GLU A 174 8.87 5.25 12.14
N TRP A 175 10.20 5.24 12.05
CA TRP A 175 10.95 5.89 11.00
C TRP A 175 11.08 5.07 9.72
N GLY A 176 10.60 3.83 9.70
CA GLY A 176 10.48 3.01 8.51
C GLY A 176 9.36 3.48 7.60
N HIS A 177 9.46 3.13 6.31
CA HIS A 177 8.43 3.43 5.30
C HIS A 177 7.25 2.45 5.35
N ASP A 178 7.40 1.30 6.01
CA ASP A 178 6.36 0.28 6.22
C ASP A 178 6.34 -0.12 7.71
N PHE A 179 6.14 0.85 8.60
CA PHE A 179 6.02 0.58 10.04
C PHE A 179 4.86 -0.38 10.34
N ARG A 180 5.12 -1.40 11.15
CA ARG A 180 4.12 -2.40 11.55
C ARG A 180 4.09 -2.55 13.07
N PRO A 181 2.99 -2.19 13.75
CA PRO A 181 2.85 -2.35 15.20
C PRO A 181 3.23 -3.73 15.73
N ASP A 182 2.83 -4.80 15.02
CA ASP A 182 3.09 -6.18 15.42
C ASP A 182 4.58 -6.53 15.50
N TYR A 183 5.45 -5.80 14.78
CA TYR A 183 6.89 -6.00 14.89
C TYR A 183 7.43 -5.62 16.27
N ARG A 184 6.81 -4.69 17.00
CA ARG A 184 7.31 -4.28 18.33
C ARG A 184 7.37 -5.44 19.33
N LYS A 185 6.55 -6.46 19.15
CA LYS A 185 6.53 -7.66 19.99
C LYS A 185 7.85 -8.43 19.90
N ILE A 186 8.54 -8.33 18.77
CA ILE A 186 9.86 -8.94 18.53
C ILE A 186 10.88 -8.42 19.54
N VAL A 187 10.78 -7.16 19.99
CA VAL A 187 11.69 -6.60 21.01
C VAL A 187 11.62 -7.41 22.30
N SER A 188 10.41 -7.72 22.77
CA SER A 188 10.19 -8.52 23.98
C SER A 188 10.58 -9.99 23.81
N ILE A 189 10.45 -10.53 22.58
CA ILE A 189 10.89 -11.88 22.25
C ILE A 189 12.41 -11.95 22.22
N ALA A 190 13.06 -11.00 21.56
CA ALA A 190 14.51 -10.93 21.43
C ALA A 190 15.23 -10.83 22.78
N SER A 191 14.64 -10.15 23.77
CA SER A 191 15.21 -10.06 25.12
C SER A 191 15.11 -11.37 25.92
N ARG A 192 14.22 -12.30 25.52
CA ARG A 192 14.00 -13.61 26.16
C ARG A 192 14.72 -14.77 25.46
N PHE A 193 15.37 -14.53 24.32
CA PHE A 193 16.19 -15.55 23.66
C PHE A 193 17.41 -15.92 24.52
N PRO A 194 17.98 -17.13 24.35
CA PRO A 194 19.20 -17.53 25.04
C PRO A 194 20.33 -16.50 24.86
N SER A 195 21.11 -16.24 25.92
CA SER A 195 22.16 -15.22 25.90
C SER A 195 23.30 -15.51 24.93
N ASP A 196 23.48 -16.78 24.55
CA ASP A 196 24.44 -17.21 23.55
C ASP A 196 23.87 -17.18 22.13
N ALA A 197 22.54 -17.06 21.95
CA ALA A 197 21.88 -17.00 20.65
C ALA A 197 22.21 -15.71 19.90
N SER A 198 22.25 -15.80 18.58
CA SER A 198 22.52 -14.65 17.71
C SER A 198 21.22 -13.96 17.29
N LEU A 199 21.25 -12.63 17.20
CA LEU A 199 20.18 -11.80 16.67
C LEU A 199 20.65 -11.18 15.35
N LEU A 200 19.86 -11.35 14.29
CA LEU A 200 20.15 -10.79 12.98
C LEU A 200 18.96 -9.99 12.49
N ALA A 201 19.15 -8.70 12.30
CA ALA A 201 18.20 -7.83 11.64
C ALA A 201 18.65 -7.60 10.20
N THR A 202 17.74 -7.70 9.23
CA THR A 202 18.08 -7.41 7.84
C THR A 202 17.08 -6.47 7.20
N THR A 203 17.56 -5.54 6.37
CA THR A 203 16.70 -4.61 5.62
C THR A 203 17.37 -4.19 4.32
N ALA A 204 16.56 -3.90 3.30
CA ALA A 204 17.06 -3.38 2.03
C ALA A 204 17.61 -1.96 2.13
N THR A 205 16.98 -1.17 2.99
CA THR A 205 17.12 0.28 3.05
C THR A 205 16.86 0.74 4.47
N ALA A 206 17.83 1.44 5.06
CA ALA A 206 17.66 2.12 6.33
C ALA A 206 18.49 3.40 6.30
N THR A 207 17.81 4.52 6.46
CA THR A 207 18.44 5.83 6.68
C THR A 207 19.03 5.87 8.10
N SER A 208 19.92 6.81 8.39
CA SER A 208 20.52 6.93 9.74
C SER A 208 19.47 7.01 10.86
N PRO A 209 18.38 7.79 10.73
CA PRO A 209 17.31 7.81 11.75
C PRO A 209 16.64 6.44 11.95
N VAL A 210 16.45 5.66 10.88
CA VAL A 210 15.91 4.29 10.99
C VAL A 210 16.88 3.40 11.75
N ILE A 211 18.17 3.45 11.44
CA ILE A 211 19.18 2.64 12.11
C ILE A 211 19.22 2.99 13.60
N GLU A 212 19.30 4.28 13.94
CA GLU A 212 19.34 4.77 15.32
C GLU A 212 18.11 4.32 16.12
N ASP A 213 16.92 4.43 15.54
CA ASP A 213 15.68 3.97 16.17
C ASP A 213 15.65 2.45 16.36
N LEU A 214 16.11 1.67 15.36
CA LEU A 214 16.25 0.22 15.51
C LEU A 214 17.20 -0.16 16.63
N MET A 215 18.34 0.53 16.76
CA MET A 215 19.30 0.27 17.83
C MET A 215 18.74 0.66 19.20
N SER A 216 17.96 1.74 19.27
CA SER A 216 17.25 2.14 20.49
C SER A 216 16.24 1.07 20.92
N LEU A 217 15.40 0.60 19.99
CA LEU A 217 14.37 -0.40 20.25
C LEU A 217 14.94 -1.78 20.59
N LEU A 218 15.98 -2.22 19.89
CA LEU A 218 16.59 -3.55 20.06
C LEU A 218 17.66 -3.59 21.17
N GLY A 219 17.98 -2.44 21.77
CA GLY A 219 19.01 -2.28 22.79
C GLY A 219 20.44 -2.27 22.26
N GLY A 220 21.44 -2.15 23.14
CA GLY A 220 22.85 -2.01 22.76
C GLY A 220 23.52 -3.29 22.21
N GLY A 221 24.73 -3.12 21.68
CA GLY A 221 25.63 -4.21 21.29
C GLY A 221 25.50 -4.71 19.84
N TRP A 222 24.78 -3.99 18.99
CA TRP A 222 24.61 -4.34 17.58
C TRP A 222 25.78 -3.82 16.72
N SER A 223 26.31 -4.70 15.88
CA SER A 223 27.19 -4.29 14.79
C SER A 223 26.35 -3.98 13.53
N VAL A 224 26.70 -2.92 12.81
CA VAL A 224 25.97 -2.51 11.60
C VAL A 224 26.85 -2.75 10.39
N GLN A 225 26.41 -3.62 9.50
CA GLN A 225 27.02 -3.84 8.19
C GLN A 225 26.15 -3.19 7.12
N LYS A 226 26.57 -2.01 6.67
CA LYS A 226 25.90 -1.24 5.60
C LYS A 226 26.67 -1.42 4.29
N GLY A 227 26.00 -1.86 3.23
CA GLY A 227 26.58 -1.93 1.90
C GLY A 227 26.25 -0.73 1.03
N ASP A 228 26.94 -0.64 -0.11
CA ASP A 228 26.71 0.39 -1.12
C ASP A 228 25.32 0.24 -1.77
N LEU A 229 24.52 1.31 -1.74
CA LEU A 229 23.23 1.37 -2.41
C LEU A 229 23.36 1.76 -3.89
N ASN A 230 24.56 2.11 -4.36
CA ASN A 230 24.77 2.45 -5.76
C ASN A 230 24.38 1.29 -6.70
N ARG A 231 23.62 1.61 -7.74
CA ARG A 231 23.18 0.67 -8.78
C ARG A 231 23.77 1.09 -10.12
N THR A 232 25.04 0.76 -10.34
CA THR A 232 25.80 1.09 -11.56
C THR A 232 25.24 0.47 -12.84
N ASN A 233 24.30 -0.47 -12.76
CA ASN A 233 23.62 -1.05 -13.91
C ASN A 233 22.24 -0.43 -14.21
N LEU A 234 21.75 0.48 -13.36
CA LEU A 234 20.42 1.07 -13.47
C LEU A 234 20.48 2.49 -14.06
N ARG A 235 19.88 2.67 -15.23
CA ARG A 235 19.73 3.99 -15.86
C ARG A 235 18.48 4.67 -15.34
N LEU A 236 18.65 5.84 -14.75
CA LEU A 236 17.56 6.64 -14.19
C LEU A 236 17.18 7.76 -15.17
N LEU A 237 15.88 7.97 -15.33
CA LEU A 237 15.28 9.08 -16.07
C LEU A 237 14.04 9.57 -15.32
N ALA A 238 13.89 10.88 -15.19
CA ALA A 238 12.64 11.48 -14.72
C ALA A 238 12.21 12.56 -15.71
N CYS A 239 10.95 12.53 -16.13
CA CYS A 239 10.39 13.56 -17.00
C CYS A 239 8.98 13.94 -16.56
N ARG A 240 8.61 15.20 -16.82
CA ARG A 240 7.27 15.72 -16.58
C ARG A 240 6.46 15.66 -17.87
N LEU A 241 5.27 15.08 -17.81
CA LEU A 241 4.34 15.02 -18.94
C LEU A 241 3.16 15.97 -18.70
N PRO A 242 2.65 16.61 -19.77
CA PRO A 242 1.68 17.70 -19.63
C PRO A 242 0.27 17.22 -19.31
N SER A 243 -0.07 15.95 -19.56
CA SER A 243 -1.42 15.44 -19.33
C SER A 243 -1.47 13.92 -19.09
N PRO A 244 -2.56 13.41 -18.48
CA PRO A 244 -2.81 11.97 -18.39
C PRO A 244 -2.81 11.25 -19.75
N ALA A 245 -3.36 11.88 -20.79
CA ALA A 245 -3.34 11.34 -22.15
C ALA A 245 -1.91 11.25 -22.70
N ALA A 246 -1.09 12.28 -22.50
CA ALA A 246 0.32 12.25 -22.91
C ALA A 246 1.10 11.15 -22.19
N ARG A 247 0.78 10.85 -20.93
CA ARG A 247 1.35 9.70 -20.21
C ARG A 247 0.98 8.36 -20.82
N LEU A 248 -0.30 8.14 -21.10
CA LEU A 248 -0.75 6.89 -21.72
C LEU A 248 -0.14 6.70 -23.12
N ALA A 249 -0.06 7.77 -23.91
CA ALA A 249 0.62 7.78 -25.20
C ALA A 249 2.12 7.49 -25.07
N TRP A 250 2.80 8.10 -24.10
CA TRP A 250 4.21 7.85 -23.84
C TRP A 250 4.46 6.39 -23.47
N LEU A 251 3.62 5.81 -22.59
CA LEU A 251 3.76 4.40 -22.19
C LEU A 251 3.59 3.44 -23.38
N ASP A 252 2.60 3.68 -24.24
CA ASP A 252 2.38 2.90 -25.46
C ASP A 252 3.62 2.92 -26.37
N GLU A 253 4.12 4.11 -26.70
CA GLU A 253 5.27 4.25 -27.58
C GLU A 253 6.59 3.77 -26.94
N ALA A 254 6.74 3.93 -25.62
CA ALA A 254 7.94 3.52 -24.90
C ALA A 254 8.05 2.00 -24.77
N LEU A 255 6.94 1.29 -24.55
CA LEU A 255 6.97 -0.16 -24.35
C LEU A 255 7.53 -0.92 -25.56
N HIS A 256 7.35 -0.39 -26.77
CA HIS A 256 7.97 -0.94 -27.99
C HIS A 256 9.51 -0.84 -27.99
N LYS A 257 10.08 0.13 -27.25
CA LYS A 257 11.52 0.43 -27.20
C LYS A 257 12.20 -0.09 -25.93
N LEU A 258 11.42 -0.33 -24.87
CA LEU A 258 11.90 -0.83 -23.60
C LEU A 258 12.21 -2.35 -23.66
N PRO A 259 13.08 -2.87 -22.78
CA PRO A 259 13.38 -4.31 -22.67
C PRO A 259 12.13 -5.21 -22.58
N GLU A 260 12.27 -6.51 -22.86
CA GLU A 260 11.15 -7.44 -23.02
C GLU A 260 10.18 -7.54 -21.84
N VAL A 261 10.66 -7.39 -20.60
CA VAL A 261 9.85 -7.59 -19.40
C VAL A 261 10.10 -6.49 -18.39
N GLY A 262 9.03 -5.92 -17.82
CA GLY A 262 9.14 -4.87 -16.82
C GLY A 262 7.94 -4.70 -15.91
N VAL A 263 7.96 -3.65 -15.09
CA VAL A 263 6.86 -3.29 -14.17
C VAL A 263 6.49 -1.83 -14.40
N ILE A 264 5.20 -1.53 -14.42
CA ILE A 264 4.68 -0.16 -14.44
C ILE A 264 4.00 0.10 -13.09
N TYR A 265 4.60 0.93 -12.24
CA TYR A 265 4.03 1.31 -10.96
C TYR A 265 3.06 2.46 -11.08
N SER A 266 1.92 2.33 -10.40
CA SER A 266 0.88 3.34 -10.32
C SER A 266 0.39 3.49 -8.87
N PRO A 267 0.14 4.71 -8.37
CA PRO A 267 -0.22 4.93 -6.97
C PRO A 267 -1.63 4.45 -6.62
N THR A 268 -2.56 4.42 -7.57
CA THR A 268 -3.95 4.03 -7.33
C THR A 268 -4.32 2.78 -8.14
N ILE A 269 -5.28 2.00 -7.62
CA ILE A 269 -5.83 0.84 -8.34
C ILE A 269 -6.48 1.29 -9.64
N PHE A 270 -7.23 2.39 -9.60
CA PHE A 270 -7.87 2.97 -10.78
C PHE A 270 -6.85 3.28 -11.89
N ASP A 271 -5.78 4.02 -11.57
CA ASP A 271 -4.75 4.35 -12.56
C ASP A 271 -4.05 3.07 -13.08
N ALA A 272 -3.87 2.04 -12.24
CA ALA A 272 -3.28 0.76 -12.65
C ALA A 272 -4.19 -0.01 -13.62
N GLU A 273 -5.49 -0.12 -13.32
CA GLU A 273 -6.49 -0.75 -14.19
C GLU A 273 -6.63 0.01 -15.52
N GLN A 274 -6.75 1.33 -15.48
CA GLN A 274 -6.89 2.17 -16.67
C GLN A 274 -5.66 2.09 -17.57
N THR A 275 -4.47 2.15 -16.98
CA THR A 275 -3.21 2.03 -17.73
C THR A 275 -3.09 0.64 -18.37
N ALA A 276 -3.42 -0.43 -17.63
CA ALA A 276 -3.44 -1.78 -18.19
C ALA A 276 -4.46 -1.93 -19.33
N ALA A 277 -5.66 -1.36 -19.18
CA ALA A 277 -6.71 -1.40 -20.18
C ALA A 277 -6.31 -0.67 -21.46
N TRP A 278 -5.76 0.55 -21.35
CA TRP A 278 -5.25 1.31 -22.49
C TRP A 278 -4.15 0.53 -23.22
N LEU A 279 -3.13 0.07 -22.50
CA LEU A 279 -2.01 -0.63 -23.12
C LEU A 279 -2.44 -1.96 -23.76
N SER A 280 -3.38 -2.69 -23.14
CA SER A 280 -3.97 -3.89 -23.75
C SER A 280 -4.75 -3.55 -25.01
N HIS A 281 -5.51 -2.44 -25.02
CA HIS A 281 -6.21 -1.95 -26.21
C HIS A 281 -5.25 -1.61 -27.36
N ARG A 282 -4.03 -1.18 -27.04
CA ARG A 282 -2.95 -0.93 -28.00
C ARG A 282 -2.17 -2.18 -28.41
N GLY A 283 -2.51 -3.35 -27.87
CA GLY A 283 -1.94 -4.65 -28.23
C GLY A 283 -0.77 -5.11 -27.36
N HIS A 284 -0.43 -4.38 -26.29
CA HIS A 284 0.60 -4.84 -25.34
C HIS A 284 0.06 -5.97 -24.46
N LYS A 285 0.88 -6.99 -24.22
CA LYS A 285 0.57 -8.05 -23.26
C LYS A 285 0.83 -7.58 -21.83
N VAL A 286 -0.15 -6.94 -21.21
CA VAL A 286 -0.04 -6.44 -19.83
C VAL A 286 -1.23 -6.86 -18.98
N LEU A 287 -1.05 -6.94 -17.67
CA LEU A 287 -2.14 -7.18 -16.72
C LEU A 287 -2.04 -6.20 -15.54
N PRO A 288 -3.17 -5.76 -14.96
CA PRO A 288 -3.16 -5.02 -13.70
C PRO A 288 -2.76 -5.94 -12.54
N TYR A 289 -2.14 -5.37 -11.51
CA TYR A 289 -1.78 -6.09 -10.28
C TYR A 289 -1.97 -5.21 -9.03
N HIS A 290 -2.94 -5.55 -8.18
CA HIS A 290 -3.25 -4.80 -6.97
C HIS A 290 -3.85 -5.69 -5.88
N SER A 291 -3.95 -5.16 -4.65
CA SER A 291 -4.43 -5.88 -3.47
C SER A 291 -5.90 -6.28 -3.53
N GLU A 292 -6.73 -5.58 -4.29
CA GLU A 292 -8.15 -5.91 -4.48
C GLU A 292 -8.40 -7.05 -5.49
N LEU A 293 -7.38 -7.54 -6.21
CA LEU A 293 -7.56 -8.67 -7.12
C LEU A 293 -7.85 -9.98 -6.34
N PRO A 294 -8.77 -10.82 -6.83
CA PRO A 294 -8.94 -12.18 -6.35
C PRO A 294 -7.61 -12.95 -6.28
N SER A 295 -7.51 -13.91 -5.36
CA SER A 295 -6.26 -14.65 -5.11
C SER A 295 -5.80 -15.44 -6.34
N ASP A 296 -6.73 -16.07 -7.04
CA ASP A 296 -6.53 -16.80 -8.29
C ASP A 296 -6.07 -15.88 -9.43
N GLU A 297 -6.69 -14.70 -9.60
CA GLU A 297 -6.25 -13.72 -10.61
C GLU A 297 -4.83 -13.21 -10.35
N ARG A 298 -4.46 -12.98 -9.08
CA ARG A 298 -3.09 -12.57 -8.69
C ARG A 298 -2.07 -13.66 -9.01
N LEU A 299 -2.36 -14.91 -8.62
CA LEU A 299 -1.48 -16.04 -8.89
C LEU A 299 -1.31 -16.24 -10.40
N HIS A 300 -2.39 -16.14 -11.19
CA HIS A 300 -2.32 -16.24 -12.64
C HIS A 300 -1.43 -15.14 -13.26
N ALA A 301 -1.59 -13.88 -12.81
CA ALA A 301 -0.75 -12.78 -13.28
C ALA A 301 0.74 -12.99 -12.91
N GLU A 302 1.02 -13.49 -11.70
CA GLU A 302 2.36 -13.83 -11.23
C GLU A 302 2.99 -14.97 -12.06
N GLU A 303 2.24 -16.02 -12.38
CA GLU A 303 2.68 -17.13 -13.21
C GLU A 303 3.06 -16.65 -14.62
N LEU A 304 2.18 -15.90 -15.27
CA LEU A 304 2.42 -15.36 -16.62
C LEU A 304 3.62 -14.42 -16.64
N PHE A 305 3.75 -13.56 -15.62
CA PHE A 305 4.89 -12.65 -15.51
C PHE A 305 6.20 -13.39 -15.24
N SER A 306 6.18 -14.40 -14.37
CA SER A 306 7.36 -15.24 -14.06
C SER A 306 7.84 -15.98 -15.30
N ALA A 307 6.91 -16.49 -16.11
CA ALA A 307 7.16 -17.20 -17.36
C ALA A 307 7.50 -16.30 -18.57
N ASN A 308 7.69 -14.98 -18.37
CA ASN A 308 7.97 -14.02 -19.45
C ASN A 308 6.90 -13.96 -20.56
N GLN A 309 5.64 -14.24 -20.21
CA GLN A 309 4.52 -14.19 -21.16
C GLN A 309 3.84 -12.81 -21.21
N LEU A 310 4.18 -11.92 -20.27
CA LEU A 310 3.74 -10.53 -20.22
C LEU A 310 4.90 -9.58 -20.51
N LYS A 311 4.61 -8.51 -21.24
CA LYS A 311 5.50 -7.36 -21.42
C LYS A 311 5.69 -6.60 -20.11
N ALA A 312 4.60 -6.40 -19.36
CA ALA A 312 4.66 -5.78 -18.05
C ALA A 312 3.46 -6.13 -17.15
N LEU A 313 3.70 -6.10 -15.85
CA LEU A 313 2.63 -5.92 -14.86
C LEU A 313 2.43 -4.43 -14.59
N VAL A 314 1.18 -3.98 -14.59
CA VAL A 314 0.81 -2.62 -14.17
C VAL A 314 0.33 -2.68 -12.73
N ALA A 315 1.20 -2.33 -11.79
CA ALA A 315 1.05 -2.65 -10.40
C ALA A 315 0.88 -1.43 -9.49
N THR A 316 0.13 -1.57 -8.41
CA THR A 316 0.27 -0.70 -7.25
C THR A 316 1.45 -1.13 -6.38
N SER A 317 1.62 -0.52 -5.20
CA SER A 317 2.58 -0.99 -4.18
C SER A 317 2.34 -2.45 -3.75
N ALA A 318 1.20 -3.05 -4.11
CA ALA A 318 0.87 -4.46 -3.89
C ALA A 318 1.88 -5.41 -4.53
N LEU A 319 2.49 -5.06 -5.67
CA LEU A 319 3.66 -5.79 -6.19
C LEU A 319 4.90 -5.40 -5.37
N GLY A 320 4.84 -5.76 -4.10
CA GLY A 320 5.66 -5.29 -3.00
C GLY A 320 6.82 -6.23 -2.67
N MET A 321 7.38 -6.04 -1.48
CA MET A 321 8.50 -6.83 -0.97
C MET A 321 8.15 -8.33 -1.08
N GLY A 322 9.01 -9.16 -1.66
CA GLY A 322 8.74 -10.60 -1.80
C GLY A 322 8.61 -11.15 -3.22
N TYR A 323 8.16 -10.36 -4.21
CA TYR A 323 8.23 -10.80 -5.61
C TYR A 323 9.68 -10.66 -6.13
N ASP A 324 10.37 -11.79 -6.31
CA ASP A 324 11.77 -11.86 -6.69
C ASP A 324 11.94 -12.45 -8.10
N LYS A 325 11.81 -11.58 -9.11
CA LYS A 325 12.11 -11.88 -10.51
C LYS A 325 13.42 -11.21 -10.92
N GLU A 326 14.33 -11.99 -11.47
CA GLU A 326 15.73 -11.59 -11.65
C GLU A 326 16.01 -10.81 -12.94
N ASP A 327 15.15 -10.99 -13.93
CA ASP A 327 15.25 -10.55 -15.33
C ASP A 327 14.31 -9.38 -15.68
N ILE A 328 13.84 -8.63 -14.67
CA ILE A 328 13.09 -7.38 -14.89
C ILE A 328 14.01 -6.35 -15.56
N GLY A 329 13.76 -6.05 -16.83
CA GLY A 329 14.58 -5.15 -17.65
C GLY A 329 14.26 -3.68 -17.47
N PHE A 330 13.02 -3.34 -17.11
CA PHE A 330 12.62 -1.97 -16.84
C PHE A 330 11.60 -1.83 -15.72
N VAL A 331 11.60 -0.65 -15.10
CA VAL A 331 10.54 -0.19 -14.20
C VAL A 331 10.11 1.21 -14.67
N VAL A 332 8.81 1.44 -14.84
CA VAL A 332 8.26 2.77 -15.09
C VAL A 332 7.36 3.15 -13.93
N HIS A 333 7.55 4.30 -13.31
CA HIS A 333 6.57 4.89 -12.41
C HIS A 333 5.69 5.79 -13.26
N ALA A 334 4.44 5.36 -13.49
CA ALA A 334 3.46 6.11 -14.25
C ALA A 334 3.08 7.43 -13.57
N ARG A 335 3.30 7.54 -12.26
CA ARG A 335 3.16 8.79 -11.48
C ARG A 335 4.24 8.86 -10.42
N MET A 336 4.47 10.04 -9.88
CA MET A 336 5.40 10.24 -8.77
C MET A 336 4.96 9.44 -7.51
N PRO A 337 5.86 8.65 -6.89
CA PRO A 337 5.60 7.99 -5.61
C PRO A 337 5.63 8.99 -4.44
N GLY A 338 5.30 8.54 -3.22
CA GLY A 338 5.21 9.43 -2.06
C GLY A 338 6.54 9.77 -1.40
N SER A 339 7.62 9.06 -1.73
CA SER A 339 8.96 9.29 -1.17
C SER A 339 10.08 8.74 -2.05
N VAL A 340 11.27 9.30 -1.90
CA VAL A 340 12.52 8.84 -2.55
C VAL A 340 12.84 7.38 -2.18
N LEU A 341 12.55 6.99 -0.95
CA LEU A 341 12.76 5.63 -0.47
C LEU A 341 11.86 4.62 -1.20
N GLN A 342 10.57 4.94 -1.33
CA GLN A 342 9.63 4.11 -2.09
C GLN A 342 10.08 3.97 -3.55
N TYR A 343 10.45 5.08 -4.20
CA TYR A 343 10.97 5.09 -5.56
C TYR A 343 12.21 4.20 -5.71
N TYR A 344 13.20 4.34 -4.83
CA TYR A 344 14.45 3.58 -4.91
C TYR A 344 14.21 2.06 -4.80
N GLN A 345 13.34 1.63 -3.90
CA GLN A 345 13.01 0.21 -3.75
C GLN A 345 12.31 -0.36 -4.98
N GLN A 346 11.33 0.37 -5.51
CA GLN A 346 10.55 -0.01 -6.68
C GLN A 346 11.43 -0.05 -7.94
N ALA A 347 12.19 1.02 -8.19
CA ALA A 347 13.16 1.10 -9.28
C ALA A 347 14.24 0.00 -9.18
N GLY A 348 14.69 -0.29 -7.96
CA GLY A 348 15.71 -1.30 -7.67
C GLY A 348 15.30 -2.74 -7.98
N ARG A 349 14.02 -3.00 -8.32
CA ARG A 349 13.57 -4.31 -8.84
C ARG A 349 14.12 -4.59 -10.23
N ALA A 350 14.35 -3.54 -11.03
CA ALA A 350 14.95 -3.70 -12.33
C ALA A 350 16.42 -4.11 -12.19
N GLY A 351 16.90 -4.97 -13.10
CA GLY A 351 18.30 -5.31 -13.25
C GLY A 351 18.93 -5.99 -12.05
N ARG A 352 18.29 -7.01 -11.45
CA ARG A 352 18.93 -7.82 -10.40
C ARG A 352 20.07 -8.68 -10.95
N LYS A 353 19.87 -9.31 -12.12
CA LYS A 353 20.90 -10.08 -12.85
C LYS A 353 21.23 -9.55 -14.24
N LEU A 354 20.69 -8.40 -14.61
CA LEU A 354 20.94 -7.80 -15.92
C LEU A 354 22.11 -6.81 -15.88
N LYS A 355 22.92 -6.82 -16.93
CA LYS A 355 24.01 -5.84 -17.11
C LYS A 355 23.51 -4.40 -17.26
N ARG A 356 22.27 -4.23 -17.72
CA ARG A 356 21.61 -2.94 -17.89
C ARG A 356 20.13 -3.07 -17.60
N ALA A 357 19.58 -2.10 -16.89
CA ALA A 357 18.15 -1.93 -16.68
C ALA A 357 17.79 -0.44 -16.69
N ILE A 358 16.51 -0.14 -16.88
CA ILE A 358 16.01 1.23 -17.03
C ILE A 358 14.95 1.48 -15.95
N ALA A 359 15.06 2.57 -15.22
CA ALA A 359 13.98 3.09 -14.39
C ALA A 359 13.57 4.48 -14.90
N VAL A 360 12.29 4.62 -15.25
CA VAL A 360 11.71 5.89 -15.70
C VAL A 360 10.67 6.36 -14.69
N LEU A 361 10.66 7.64 -14.36
CA LEU A 361 9.61 8.29 -13.58
C LEU A 361 8.89 9.32 -14.45
N LEU A 362 7.59 9.12 -14.63
CA LEU A 362 6.70 10.02 -15.35
C LEU A 362 5.95 10.86 -14.33
N ALA A 363 6.46 12.06 -14.05
CA ALA A 363 5.76 13.01 -13.21
C ALA A 363 4.65 13.70 -14.01
N SER A 364 3.51 13.95 -13.38
CA SER A 364 2.44 14.78 -13.95
C SER A 364 1.96 15.84 -12.97
N GLU A 365 1.28 16.86 -13.50
CA GLU A 365 0.49 17.77 -12.69
C GLU A 365 -0.58 16.99 -11.90
N GLY A 366 -0.86 17.43 -10.67
CA GLY A 366 -1.77 16.75 -9.73
C GLY A 366 -1.21 15.52 -9.02
N ASP A 367 0.01 15.04 -9.33
CA ASP A 367 0.62 13.92 -8.60
C ASP A 367 0.83 14.26 -7.11
N ARG A 368 1.18 15.51 -6.80
CA ARG A 368 1.32 16.00 -5.42
C ARG A 368 0.01 15.86 -4.65
N ASP A 369 -1.12 16.23 -5.26
CA ASP A 369 -2.43 16.19 -4.59
C ASP A 369 -2.86 14.76 -4.28
N ILE A 370 -2.55 13.81 -5.17
CA ILE A 370 -2.77 12.38 -4.92
C ILE A 370 -1.97 11.93 -3.68
N GLN A 371 -0.69 12.31 -3.60
CA GLN A 371 0.18 11.95 -2.47
C GLN A 371 -0.25 12.65 -1.17
N LEU A 372 -0.61 13.94 -1.22
CA LEU A 372 -1.18 14.66 -0.09
C LEU A 372 -2.44 13.97 0.42
N GLY A 373 -3.33 13.53 -0.47
CA GLY A 373 -4.52 12.75 -0.10
C GLY A 373 -4.17 11.43 0.61
N PHE A 374 -3.10 10.74 0.23
CA PHE A 374 -2.63 9.56 0.97
C PHE A 374 -2.07 9.91 2.34
N ILE A 375 -1.28 10.98 2.43
CA ILE A 375 -0.73 11.46 3.70
C ILE A 375 -1.87 11.83 4.65
N GLU A 376 -2.89 12.54 4.18
CA GLU A 376 -4.04 12.92 4.98
C GLU A 376 -4.88 11.73 5.45
N ARG A 377 -5.11 10.74 4.58
CA ARG A 377 -5.83 9.52 4.98
C ARG A 377 -5.02 8.65 5.94
N GLY A 378 -3.71 8.58 5.75
CA GLY A 378 -2.81 7.74 6.53
C GLY A 378 -2.21 8.40 7.77
N SER A 379 -2.37 9.70 7.98
CA SER A 379 -1.86 10.43 9.15
C SER A 379 -3.03 11.04 9.92
N PRO A 380 -3.59 10.32 10.91
CA PRO A 380 -4.67 10.81 11.75
C PRO A 380 -4.25 12.12 12.42
N PRO A 381 -5.09 13.16 12.38
CA PRO A 381 -4.80 14.40 13.08
C PRO A 381 -4.92 14.21 14.60
N ALA A 382 -4.23 15.04 15.39
CA ALA A 382 -4.20 14.96 16.85
C ALA A 382 -5.61 14.86 17.50
N ARG A 383 -6.62 15.53 16.93
CA ARG A 383 -8.01 15.45 17.39
C ARG A 383 -8.57 14.02 17.45
N VAL A 384 -8.14 13.13 16.55
CA VAL A 384 -8.60 11.74 16.49
C VAL A 384 -8.05 10.96 17.68
N PHE A 385 -6.77 11.17 18.01
CA PHE A 385 -6.13 10.56 19.17
C PHE A 385 -6.77 11.03 20.47
N HIS A 386 -7.03 12.33 20.62
CA HIS A 386 -7.75 12.86 21.78
C HIS A 386 -9.16 12.28 21.90
N SER A 387 -9.90 12.21 20.78
CA SER A 387 -11.24 11.62 20.79
C SER A 387 -11.21 10.15 21.21
N ILE A 388 -10.23 9.37 20.76
CA ILE A 388 -10.07 7.97 21.15
C ILE A 388 -9.74 7.88 22.65
N HIS A 389 -8.77 8.66 23.13
CA HIS A 389 -8.38 8.70 24.54
C HIS A 389 -9.58 9.03 25.44
N ASP A 390 -10.32 10.10 25.14
CA ASP A 390 -11.46 10.54 25.94
C ASP A 390 -12.59 9.51 25.99
N LEU A 391 -12.79 8.76 24.90
CA LEU A 391 -13.77 7.69 24.82
C LEU A 391 -13.33 6.48 25.65
N LEU A 392 -12.10 6.02 25.46
CA LEU A 392 -11.56 4.81 26.10
C LEU A 392 -11.19 4.99 27.59
N THR A 393 -11.05 6.24 28.05
CA THR A 393 -10.81 6.51 29.49
C THR A 393 -12.09 6.41 30.31
N ARG A 394 -13.26 6.48 29.68
CA ARG A 394 -14.56 6.47 30.36
C ARG A 394 -15.08 5.06 30.56
N GLU A 395 -15.01 4.24 29.51
CA GLU A 395 -15.50 2.87 29.51
C GLU A 395 -14.81 2.03 28.42
N PRO A 396 -14.78 0.69 28.56
CA PRO A 396 -14.35 -0.19 27.48
C PRO A 396 -15.30 -0.11 26.28
N ILE A 397 -14.76 0.11 25.08
CA ILE A 397 -15.56 0.28 23.86
C ILE A 397 -15.10 -0.72 22.78
N PRO A 398 -16.01 -1.52 22.19
CA PRO A 398 -15.68 -2.37 21.05
C PRO A 398 -15.10 -1.56 19.89
N LYS A 399 -14.08 -2.11 19.21
CA LYS A 399 -13.39 -1.42 18.09
C LYS A 399 -14.36 -0.90 17.01
N SER A 400 -15.41 -1.66 16.69
CA SER A 400 -16.45 -1.26 15.73
C SER A 400 -17.28 -0.05 16.19
N GLU A 401 -17.53 0.06 17.49
CA GLU A 401 -18.26 1.19 18.06
C GLU A 401 -17.37 2.42 18.19
N LEU A 402 -16.09 2.24 18.49
CA LEU A 402 -15.14 3.35 18.56
C LEU A 402 -14.97 4.06 17.20
N VAL A 403 -14.93 3.29 16.10
CA VAL A 403 -14.93 3.85 14.72
C VAL A 403 -16.15 4.73 14.46
N ARG A 404 -17.30 4.40 15.05
CA ARG A 404 -18.52 5.20 14.94
C ARG A 404 -18.43 6.49 15.76
N LEU A 405 -17.89 6.41 16.98
CA LEU A 405 -17.89 7.51 17.95
C LEU A 405 -16.80 8.56 17.71
N ALA A 406 -15.62 8.15 17.21
CA ALA A 406 -14.41 8.97 17.12
C ALA A 406 -14.43 10.09 16.05
N ASP A 407 -15.54 10.29 15.33
CA ASP A 407 -15.75 11.39 14.35
C ASP A 407 -14.62 11.57 13.32
N ALA A 408 -14.09 10.46 12.80
CA ALA A 408 -13.02 10.48 11.83
C ALA A 408 -13.20 9.36 10.80
N PRO A 409 -12.53 9.44 9.64
CA PRO A 409 -12.58 8.39 8.64
C PRO A 409 -12.13 7.08 9.29
N GLN A 410 -12.82 5.98 8.98
CA GLN A 410 -12.50 4.67 9.57
C GLN A 410 -11.01 4.34 9.46
N VAL A 411 -10.39 4.62 8.31
CA VAL A 411 -8.95 4.42 8.09
C VAL A 411 -8.09 5.18 9.11
N GLN A 412 -8.45 6.43 9.42
CA GLN A 412 -7.71 7.23 10.41
C GLN A 412 -7.91 6.71 11.83
N VAL A 413 -9.12 6.29 12.20
CA VAL A 413 -9.38 5.70 13.53
C VAL A 413 -8.59 4.40 13.70
N LEU A 414 -8.63 3.52 12.70
CA LEU A 414 -7.89 2.26 12.72
C LEU A 414 -6.38 2.49 12.81
N HIS A 415 -5.84 3.44 12.05
CA HIS A 415 -4.42 3.76 12.12
C HIS A 415 -4.01 4.44 13.44
N ALA A 416 -4.87 5.29 14.01
CA ALA A 416 -4.63 5.87 15.32
C ALA A 416 -4.58 4.79 16.41
N LEU A 417 -5.50 3.80 16.34
CA LEU A 417 -5.49 2.65 17.23
C LEU A 417 -4.22 1.80 17.09
N GLU A 418 -3.77 1.53 15.87
CA GLU A 418 -2.51 0.83 15.59
C GLU A 418 -1.30 1.51 16.25
N ILE A 419 -1.23 2.84 16.18
CA ILE A 419 -0.14 3.62 16.79
C ILE A 419 -0.25 3.58 18.33
N LEU A 420 -1.45 3.77 18.89
CA LEU A 420 -1.68 3.74 20.34
C LEU A 420 -1.41 2.33 20.93
N GLU A 421 -1.79 1.28 20.21
CA GLU A 421 -1.47 -0.11 20.56
C GLU A 421 0.05 -0.33 20.53
N ALA A 422 0.75 0.17 19.52
CA ALA A 422 2.21 0.07 19.45
C ALA A 422 2.91 0.79 20.62
N GLN A 423 2.36 1.91 21.09
CA GLN A 423 2.84 2.62 22.28
C GLN A 423 2.48 1.90 23.59
N GLY A 424 1.71 0.82 23.50
CA GLY A 424 1.25 0.07 24.65
C GLY A 424 0.22 0.83 25.46
N ALA A 425 -0.54 1.78 24.86
CA ALA A 425 -1.51 2.61 25.56
C ALA A 425 -2.89 1.95 25.73
N LEU A 426 -3.14 0.85 25.02
CA LEU A 426 -4.45 0.19 24.97
C LEU A 426 -4.43 -1.18 25.66
N LEU A 427 -5.55 -1.57 26.28
CA LEU A 427 -5.87 -2.93 26.73
C LEU A 427 -7.04 -3.49 25.92
N VAL A 428 -7.10 -4.81 25.85
CA VAL A 428 -8.26 -5.54 25.32
C VAL A 428 -8.92 -6.28 26.48
N GLU A 429 -10.19 -5.98 26.76
CA GLU A 429 -11.02 -6.58 27.80
C GLU A 429 -12.34 -7.04 27.16
N ASP A 430 -12.64 -8.34 27.14
CA ASP A 430 -13.88 -8.91 26.57
C ASP A 430 -14.23 -8.38 25.16
N ASP A 431 -13.26 -8.40 24.24
CA ASP A 431 -13.35 -7.85 22.86
C ASP A 431 -13.59 -6.32 22.77
N ALA A 432 -13.54 -5.61 23.90
CA ALA A 432 -13.55 -4.16 23.97
C ALA A 432 -12.14 -3.59 24.19
N LEU A 433 -11.90 -2.40 23.65
CA LEU A 433 -10.67 -1.65 23.90
C LEU A 433 -10.86 -0.79 25.14
N ASN A 434 -9.84 -0.68 25.97
CA ASN A 434 -9.81 0.19 27.15
C ASN A 434 -8.49 0.96 27.20
N TRP A 435 -8.48 2.15 27.81
CA TRP A 435 -7.23 2.90 28.01
C TRP A 435 -6.46 2.34 29.20
N ARG A 436 -5.14 2.13 29.04
CA ARG A 436 -4.30 1.69 30.16
C ARG A 436 -4.24 2.75 31.25
N PRO A 437 -4.54 2.43 32.52
CA PRO A 437 -4.47 3.40 33.62
C PRO A 437 -3.08 4.02 33.81
N ASP A 438 -2.02 3.28 33.45
CA ASP A 438 -0.62 3.70 33.56
C ASP A 438 -0.06 4.36 32.28
N ALA A 439 -0.83 4.38 31.19
CA ALA A 439 -0.39 4.98 29.93
C ALA A 439 -0.57 6.49 29.94
N SER A 440 0.47 7.20 29.48
CA SER A 440 0.44 8.65 29.29
C SER A 440 -0.50 9.02 28.14
N PRO A 441 -1.23 10.15 28.23
CA PRO A 441 -2.14 10.59 27.18
C PRO A 441 -1.41 10.78 25.84
N PRO A 442 -2.13 10.72 24.70
CA PRO A 442 -1.51 10.87 23.38
C PRO A 442 -0.76 12.20 23.26
N ASP A 443 0.49 12.17 22.79
CA ASP A 443 1.30 13.38 22.55
C ASP A 443 1.02 13.98 21.16
N PRO A 444 0.39 15.17 21.07
CA PRO A 444 0.13 15.83 19.78
C PRO A 444 1.40 16.13 18.99
N ALA A 445 2.53 16.37 19.66
CA ALA A 445 3.78 16.73 19.00
C ALA A 445 4.33 15.57 18.18
N LEU A 446 4.21 14.34 18.69
CA LEU A 446 4.62 13.13 17.98
C LEU A 446 3.83 12.95 16.67
N PHE A 447 2.49 13.05 16.72
CA PHE A 447 1.67 12.81 15.53
C PHE A 447 1.86 13.88 14.45
N GLU A 448 2.01 15.13 14.86
CA GLU A 448 2.32 16.22 13.95
C GLU A 448 3.73 16.06 13.34
N SER A 449 4.69 15.53 14.09
CA SER A 449 6.03 15.25 13.58
C SER A 449 6.02 14.18 12.47
N LEU A 450 5.21 13.12 12.62
CA LEU A 450 5.04 12.07 11.61
C LEU A 450 4.40 12.63 10.33
N ARG A 451 3.36 13.48 10.47
CA ARG A 451 2.75 14.17 9.32
C ARG A 451 3.75 15.07 8.60
N LYS A 452 4.44 15.96 9.34
CA LYS A 452 5.47 16.86 8.80
C LYS A 452 6.58 16.10 8.10
N ARG A 453 6.92 14.92 8.60
CA ARG A 453 7.90 14.06 7.95
C ARG A 453 7.42 13.54 6.60
N ARG A 454 6.21 12.96 6.51
CA ARG A 454 5.69 12.48 5.22
C ARG A 454 5.61 13.61 4.18
N LEU A 455 5.29 14.83 4.62
CA LEU A 455 5.34 16.02 3.77
C LEU A 455 6.77 16.33 3.29
N ARG A 456 7.77 16.26 4.17
CA ARG A 456 9.19 16.42 3.77
C ARG A 456 9.65 15.36 2.78
N GLU A 457 9.26 14.10 2.98
CA GLU A 457 9.58 13.00 2.07
C GLU A 457 8.96 13.20 0.67
N LEU A 458 7.75 13.78 0.61
CA LEU A 458 7.11 14.17 -0.63
C LEU A 458 7.85 15.34 -1.30
N ASP A 459 8.27 16.35 -0.53
CA ASP A 459 9.05 17.48 -1.04
C ASP A 459 10.43 17.03 -1.57
N ASP A 460 11.08 16.06 -0.92
CA ASP A 460 12.31 15.43 -1.43
C ASP A 460 12.07 14.71 -2.76
N MET A 461 10.92 14.05 -2.90
CA MET A 461 10.57 13.35 -4.13
C MET A 461 10.35 14.34 -5.28
N GLU A 462 9.70 15.49 -5.03
CA GLU A 462 9.57 16.56 -6.04
C GLU A 462 10.91 17.15 -6.44
N ARG A 463 11.78 17.44 -5.47
CA ARG A 463 13.16 17.87 -5.73
C ARG A 463 13.92 16.84 -6.57
N TYR A 464 13.73 15.54 -6.33
CA TYR A 464 14.33 14.50 -7.17
C TYR A 464 13.82 14.57 -8.62
N VAL A 465 12.55 14.89 -8.88
CA VAL A 465 12.05 15.03 -10.26
C VAL A 465 12.75 16.18 -10.97
N GLU A 466 12.96 17.29 -10.26
CA GLU A 466 13.44 18.55 -10.83
C GLU A 466 14.96 18.73 -10.81
N THR A 467 15.68 17.92 -10.02
CA THR A 467 17.13 18.09 -9.85
C THR A 467 17.89 18.16 -11.18
N ALA A 468 18.88 19.05 -11.22
CA ALA A 468 19.86 19.16 -12.29
C ALA A 468 21.08 18.25 -12.07
N ASP A 469 21.26 17.74 -10.86
CA ASP A 469 22.39 16.92 -10.46
C ASP A 469 22.21 15.46 -10.89
N CYS A 470 23.27 14.66 -10.75
CA CYS A 470 23.21 13.22 -10.96
C CYS A 470 22.08 12.57 -10.12
N ARG A 471 21.12 11.92 -10.80
CA ARG A 471 19.97 11.27 -10.16
C ARG A 471 20.38 10.26 -9.10
N MET A 472 21.37 9.40 -9.40
CA MET A 472 21.80 8.38 -8.44
C MET A 472 22.48 9.01 -7.22
N SER A 473 23.31 10.03 -7.42
CA SER A 473 23.97 10.75 -6.32
C SER A 473 22.93 11.40 -5.40
N TYR A 474 21.89 12.01 -5.98
CA TYR A 474 20.74 12.52 -5.23
C TYR A 474 20.05 11.44 -4.38
N LEU A 475 19.74 10.27 -4.98
CA LEU A 475 19.09 9.17 -4.25
C LEU A 475 19.96 8.68 -3.08
N LEU A 476 21.27 8.55 -3.27
CA LEU A 476 22.19 8.10 -2.21
C LEU A 476 22.22 9.11 -1.05
N SER A 477 22.31 10.40 -1.36
CA SER A 477 22.25 11.47 -0.36
C SER A 477 20.94 11.45 0.42
N ALA A 478 19.80 11.36 -0.27
CA ALA A 478 18.48 11.28 0.35
C ALA A 478 18.30 10.01 1.23
N LEU A 479 19.02 8.93 0.92
CA LEU A 479 19.03 7.68 1.68
C LEU A 479 20.09 7.66 2.81
N GLY A 480 20.78 8.78 3.05
CA GLY A 480 21.80 8.91 4.09
C GLY A 480 23.08 8.13 3.78
N GLN A 481 23.48 8.05 2.52
CA GLN A 481 24.83 7.67 2.11
C GLN A 481 25.57 8.89 1.57
N ASP A 482 26.90 8.85 1.66
CA ASP A 482 27.73 9.88 1.03
C ASP A 482 27.42 9.91 -0.47
N PRO A 483 27.21 11.10 -1.05
CA PRO A 483 26.91 11.22 -2.47
C PRO A 483 28.06 10.59 -3.25
N ALA A 484 27.73 9.61 -4.09
CA ALA A 484 28.71 9.06 -5.02
C ALA A 484 29.10 10.15 -6.03
N GLU A 485 30.28 9.98 -6.63
CA GLU A 485 30.61 10.63 -7.89
C GLU A 485 29.46 10.41 -8.90
N ASP A 486 29.36 11.33 -9.86
CA ASP A 486 28.35 11.25 -10.91
C ASP A 486 28.31 9.86 -11.56
N CYS A 487 27.13 9.25 -11.59
CA CYS A 487 26.97 7.86 -12.01
C CYS A 487 27.29 7.61 -13.49
N GLY A 488 27.48 8.67 -14.29
CA GLY A 488 27.86 8.59 -15.70
C GLY A 488 26.80 7.96 -16.62
N GLN A 489 25.57 7.72 -16.13
CA GLN A 489 24.56 6.98 -16.89
C GLN A 489 23.10 7.44 -16.77
N CYS A 490 22.76 8.31 -15.82
CA CYS A 490 21.43 8.89 -15.76
C CYS A 490 21.23 9.96 -16.85
N ASP A 491 19.97 10.37 -17.02
CA ASP A 491 19.56 11.46 -17.91
C ASP A 491 20.38 12.73 -17.72
N ARG A 492 20.69 13.11 -16.46
CA ARG A 492 21.51 14.28 -16.15
C ARG A 492 22.98 14.12 -16.51
N CYS A 493 23.61 13.01 -16.13
CA CYS A 493 25.03 12.76 -16.44
C CYS A 493 25.31 12.62 -17.95
N ARG A 494 24.34 12.13 -18.73
CA ARG A 494 24.50 11.90 -20.18
C ARG A 494 23.78 12.92 -21.06
N ASN A 495 23.12 13.90 -20.44
CA ASN A 495 22.37 14.97 -21.10
C ASN A 495 21.39 14.46 -22.18
N TYR A 496 20.64 13.40 -21.88
CA TYR A 496 19.53 12.93 -22.74
C TYR A 496 18.20 13.17 -22.04
N SER A 497 17.17 13.49 -22.82
CA SER A 497 15.79 13.66 -22.33
C SER A 497 14.92 12.47 -22.74
N SER A 498 13.75 12.40 -22.12
CA SER A 498 12.67 11.54 -22.62
C SER A 498 12.18 12.05 -23.99
N PHE A 499 11.61 11.15 -24.80
CA PHE A 499 10.94 11.56 -26.04
C PHE A 499 9.54 12.10 -25.75
N THR A 500 9.04 12.96 -26.64
CA THR A 500 7.65 13.43 -26.64
C THR A 500 6.81 12.46 -27.49
N PRO A 501 5.68 11.94 -26.99
CA PRO A 501 4.81 11.07 -27.77
C PRO A 501 4.19 11.83 -28.95
N SER A 502 3.82 11.10 -30.01
CA SER A 502 3.22 11.69 -31.20
C SER A 502 1.84 12.30 -30.90
N PRO A 503 1.44 13.41 -31.59
CA PRO A 503 0.13 14.02 -31.41
C PRO A 503 -1.03 13.03 -31.60
N ASP A 504 -0.95 12.16 -32.61
CA ASP A 504 -1.95 11.13 -32.89
C ASP A 504 -2.11 10.13 -31.74
N SER A 505 -1.00 9.72 -31.11
CA SER A 505 -1.06 8.85 -29.92
C SER A 505 -1.71 9.56 -28.73
N ILE A 506 -1.43 10.86 -28.54
CA ILE A 506 -2.03 11.66 -27.47
C ILE A 506 -3.53 11.80 -27.70
N GLU A 507 -3.96 12.08 -28.93
CA GLU A 507 -5.38 12.18 -29.29
C GLU A 507 -6.11 10.86 -29.10
N ALA A 508 -5.51 9.74 -29.53
CA ALA A 508 -6.07 8.40 -29.32
C ALA A 508 -6.22 8.07 -27.82
N ALA A 509 -5.22 8.44 -27.00
CA ALA A 509 -5.28 8.25 -25.56
C ALA A 509 -6.36 9.14 -24.91
N ALA A 510 -6.48 10.40 -25.33
CA ALA A 510 -7.53 11.30 -24.87
C ALA A 510 -8.93 10.76 -25.22
N ALA A 511 -9.11 10.28 -26.45
CA ALA A 511 -10.36 9.66 -26.89
C ALA A 511 -10.70 8.38 -26.10
N PHE A 512 -9.70 7.60 -25.69
CA PHE A 512 -9.91 6.44 -24.82
C PHE A 512 -10.39 6.85 -23.42
N LEU A 513 -9.71 7.83 -22.81
CA LEU A 513 -10.10 8.37 -21.51
C LEU A 513 -11.51 8.96 -21.52
N ASP A 514 -11.89 9.62 -22.62
CA ASP A 514 -13.21 10.21 -22.80
C ASP A 514 -14.35 9.18 -22.94
N ARG A 515 -14.04 7.94 -23.32
CA ARG A 515 -15.03 6.85 -23.48
C ARG A 515 -15.30 6.07 -22.19
N GLU A 516 -14.47 6.19 -21.17
CA GLU A 516 -14.68 5.46 -19.92
C GLU A 516 -15.73 6.17 -19.06
N LEU A 517 -16.89 5.55 -18.92
CA LEU A 517 -17.90 5.98 -17.96
C LEU A 517 -17.38 5.82 -16.54
N ILE A 518 -17.40 6.92 -15.78
CA ILE A 518 -17.04 6.91 -14.36
C ILE A 518 -18.29 6.53 -13.58
N LEU A 519 -18.35 5.30 -13.09
CA LEU A 519 -19.50 4.83 -12.31
C LEU A 519 -19.44 5.39 -10.89
N ILE A 520 -20.54 5.95 -10.42
CA ILE A 520 -20.71 6.43 -9.06
C ILE A 520 -21.44 5.36 -8.25
N ARG A 521 -20.85 4.97 -7.13
CA ARG A 521 -21.55 4.15 -6.14
C ARG A 521 -22.58 5.00 -5.41
N VAL A 522 -23.86 4.75 -5.68
CA VAL A 522 -24.94 5.15 -4.77
C VAL A 522 -25.09 4.07 -3.71
N PRO A 523 -24.81 4.36 -2.42
CA PRO A 523 -24.80 3.33 -1.38
C PRO A 523 -26.17 2.63 -1.26
N LYS A 524 -26.15 1.29 -1.24
CA LYS A 524 -27.36 0.45 -1.14
C LYS A 524 -27.61 -0.14 0.25
N GLN A 525 -26.70 0.09 1.18
CA GLN A 525 -26.76 -0.41 2.55
C GLN A 525 -26.26 0.66 3.50
N ALA A 526 -27.00 0.91 4.58
CA ALA A 526 -26.59 1.86 5.61
C ALA A 526 -25.28 1.41 6.27
N PRO A 527 -24.43 2.34 6.72
CA PRO A 527 -23.22 2.01 7.47
C PRO A 527 -23.58 1.24 8.75
N LEU A 528 -22.68 0.37 9.19
CA LEU A 528 -22.84 -0.37 10.43
C LEU A 528 -23.04 0.60 11.61
N GLY A 529 -24.07 0.36 12.43
CA GLY A 529 -24.36 1.18 13.62
C GLY A 529 -25.05 2.53 13.37
N ALA A 530 -25.42 2.85 12.12
CA ALA A 530 -26.13 4.08 11.78
C ALA A 530 -27.64 4.02 12.07
N LYS A 531 -28.24 5.13 12.52
CA LYS A 531 -29.68 5.24 12.76
C LYS A 531 -30.44 5.45 11.45
N THR A 532 -31.09 4.40 10.96
CA THR A 532 -31.80 4.39 9.65
C THR A 532 -33.19 5.02 9.65
N LYS A 533 -33.70 5.45 10.82
CA LYS A 533 -35.05 6.02 11.02
C LYS A 533 -36.19 5.22 10.36
N GLY A 534 -36.08 3.89 10.31
CA GLY A 534 -37.11 3.00 9.73
C GLY A 534 -37.18 2.98 8.19
N ARG A 535 -36.31 3.72 7.47
CA ARG A 535 -36.33 3.83 6.00
C ARG A 535 -35.36 2.89 5.27
N LYS A 536 -34.84 1.86 5.95
CA LYS A 536 -33.73 1.01 5.44
C LYS A 536 -34.03 0.34 4.09
N GLY A 537 -35.29 0.01 3.80
CA GLY A 537 -35.70 -0.63 2.55
C GLY A 537 -35.50 0.21 1.28
N LEU A 538 -35.48 1.54 1.41
CA LEU A 538 -35.32 2.45 0.26
C LEU A 538 -33.89 2.47 -0.30
N LEU A 539 -32.88 2.11 0.50
CA LEU A 539 -31.49 2.00 0.03
C LEU A 539 -31.28 0.82 -0.93
N ALA A 540 -32.00 -0.27 -0.70
CA ALA A 540 -31.87 -1.50 -1.49
C ALA A 540 -32.78 -1.52 -2.73
N THR A 541 -33.50 -0.43 -3.01
CA THR A 541 -34.44 -0.39 -4.12
C THR A 541 -33.75 -0.54 -5.46
N ARG A 542 -34.35 -1.31 -6.38
CA ARG A 542 -33.89 -1.42 -7.77
C ARG A 542 -34.31 -0.23 -8.63
N LYS A 543 -35.13 0.67 -8.09
CA LYS A 543 -35.57 1.90 -8.77
C LYS A 543 -34.46 2.95 -8.92
N VAL A 544 -33.34 2.80 -8.22
CA VAL A 544 -32.19 3.71 -8.36
C VAL A 544 -31.13 3.03 -9.20
N ALA A 545 -30.84 3.61 -10.36
CA ALA A 545 -29.80 3.11 -11.25
C ALA A 545 -28.40 3.31 -10.64
N GLU A 546 -27.41 2.65 -11.24
CA GLU A 546 -26.01 2.99 -10.97
C GLU A 546 -25.74 4.44 -11.40
N GLY A 547 -24.99 5.22 -10.63
CA GLY A 547 -24.75 6.62 -10.98
C GLY A 547 -23.62 6.77 -11.99
N VAL A 548 -23.55 7.91 -12.69
CA VAL A 548 -22.46 8.23 -13.63
C VAL A 548 -21.87 9.61 -13.31
N ALA A 549 -20.55 9.73 -13.36
CA ALA A 549 -19.81 10.99 -13.28
C ALA A 549 -19.16 11.31 -14.64
N LEU A 550 -19.03 12.60 -14.97
CA LEU A 550 -18.37 13.03 -16.23
C LEU A 550 -16.85 13.13 -16.11
N SER A 551 -16.35 13.33 -14.90
CA SER A 551 -14.91 13.41 -14.61
C SER A 551 -14.60 13.06 -13.15
N PHE A 552 -13.32 12.90 -12.83
CA PHE A 552 -12.88 13.03 -11.44
C PHE A 552 -12.69 14.50 -11.09
N TYR A 553 -12.92 14.84 -9.82
CA TYR A 553 -12.76 16.20 -9.32
C TYR A 553 -11.28 16.64 -9.39
N GLY A 554 -11.04 17.84 -9.92
CA GLY A 554 -9.70 18.44 -10.03
C GLY A 554 -8.78 17.78 -11.06
N GLU A 555 -9.27 16.85 -11.88
CA GLU A 555 -8.49 16.35 -12.99
C GLU A 555 -8.42 17.34 -14.16
N PRO A 556 -7.25 17.44 -14.84
CA PRO A 556 -7.11 18.27 -16.02
C PRO A 556 -8.22 18.06 -17.05
N GLY A 557 -8.75 19.17 -17.59
CA GLY A 557 -9.89 19.15 -18.50
C GLY A 557 -11.22 19.31 -17.75
N ARG A 558 -12.10 18.29 -17.83
CA ARG A 558 -13.47 18.38 -17.27
C ARG A 558 -13.49 18.58 -15.76
N GLY A 559 -12.55 17.97 -15.02
CA GLY A 559 -12.50 18.06 -13.56
C GLY A 559 -12.16 19.46 -13.05
N GLU A 560 -11.18 20.12 -13.67
CA GLU A 560 -10.84 21.52 -13.45
C GLU A 560 -11.98 22.46 -13.86
N ALA A 561 -12.63 22.18 -15.00
CA ALA A 561 -13.79 22.95 -15.43
C ALA A 561 -14.95 22.88 -14.42
N VAL A 562 -15.20 21.71 -13.83
CA VAL A 562 -16.17 21.56 -12.73
C VAL A 562 -15.74 22.33 -11.48
N GLN A 563 -14.46 22.27 -11.12
CA GLN A 563 -13.93 23.00 -9.96
C GLN A 563 -14.04 24.52 -10.14
N ALA A 564 -13.62 25.04 -11.28
CA ALA A 564 -13.70 26.45 -11.63
C ALA A 564 -15.17 26.91 -11.70
N GLY A 565 -16.04 26.12 -12.35
CA GLY A 565 -17.46 26.39 -12.40
C GLY A 565 -18.12 26.46 -11.03
N LYS A 566 -17.76 25.56 -10.11
CA LYS A 566 -18.32 25.56 -8.76
C LYS A 566 -17.79 26.70 -7.88
N TYR A 567 -16.48 26.96 -7.87
CA TYR A 567 -15.85 27.81 -6.85
C TYR A 567 -15.44 29.20 -7.35
N VAL A 568 -15.33 29.39 -8.67
CA VAL A 568 -14.83 30.63 -9.28
C VAL A 568 -15.93 31.32 -10.08
N HIS A 569 -16.61 30.60 -10.98
CA HIS A 569 -17.49 31.21 -11.99
C HIS A 569 -18.99 31.13 -11.67
N ASP A 570 -19.43 30.19 -10.82
CA ASP A 570 -20.85 29.82 -10.62
C ASP A 570 -21.58 29.50 -11.94
N GLU A 571 -20.86 28.88 -12.89
CA GLU A 571 -21.36 28.50 -14.21
C GLU A 571 -20.59 27.29 -14.76
N TYR A 572 -21.28 26.39 -15.48
CA TYR A 572 -20.68 25.22 -16.11
C TYR A 572 -20.71 25.34 -17.65
N GLY A 573 -19.56 25.14 -18.31
CA GLY A 573 -19.41 25.31 -19.76
C GLY A 573 -20.13 24.26 -20.61
N ASP A 574 -20.14 24.48 -21.93
CA ASP A 574 -20.82 23.60 -22.90
C ASP A 574 -20.11 22.26 -23.10
N ASP A 575 -18.79 22.18 -22.86
CA ASP A 575 -18.05 20.92 -22.91
C ASP A 575 -18.61 19.88 -21.93
N LEU A 576 -19.03 20.32 -20.73
CA LEU A 576 -19.67 19.46 -19.74
C LEU A 576 -21.10 19.07 -20.17
N LEU A 577 -21.80 19.94 -20.90
CA LEU A 577 -23.12 19.64 -21.45
C LEU A 577 -23.03 18.54 -22.52
N VAL A 578 -22.08 18.66 -23.44
CA VAL A 578 -21.81 17.63 -24.46
C VAL A 578 -21.40 16.31 -23.81
N ALA A 579 -20.55 16.35 -22.78
CA ALA A 579 -20.16 15.16 -22.03
C ALA A 579 -21.35 14.51 -21.32
N ALA A 580 -22.26 15.29 -20.72
CA ALA A 580 -23.47 14.79 -20.09
C ALA A 580 -24.40 14.08 -21.08
N LEU A 581 -24.64 14.67 -22.25
CA LEU A 581 -25.46 14.07 -23.29
C LEU A 581 -24.88 12.73 -23.76
N LYS A 582 -23.58 12.68 -24.05
CA LYS A 582 -22.87 11.44 -24.42
C LYS A 582 -22.94 10.39 -23.32
N ALA A 583 -22.78 10.79 -22.05
CA ALA A 583 -22.85 9.88 -20.92
C ALA A 583 -24.25 9.23 -20.84
N ILE A 584 -25.31 10.04 -20.87
CA ILE A 584 -26.72 9.60 -20.84
C ILE A 584 -27.02 8.63 -21.99
N GLU A 585 -26.59 8.97 -23.20
CA GLU A 585 -26.76 8.12 -24.39
C GLU A 585 -26.03 6.79 -24.22
N SER A 586 -24.77 6.81 -23.77
CA SER A 586 -23.93 5.61 -23.66
C SER A 586 -24.43 4.59 -22.62
N VAL A 587 -25.13 5.04 -21.58
CA VAL A 587 -25.79 4.16 -20.59
C VAL A 587 -27.23 3.82 -20.96
N GLY A 588 -27.76 4.40 -22.04
CA GLY A 588 -29.12 4.17 -22.52
C GLY A 588 -30.20 4.72 -21.60
N TRP A 589 -29.94 5.84 -20.91
CA TRP A 589 -30.93 6.45 -20.02
C TRP A 589 -31.95 7.29 -20.79
N THR A 590 -33.23 7.10 -20.48
CA THR A 590 -34.36 7.85 -21.04
C THR A 590 -35.16 8.51 -19.91
N PRO A 591 -34.68 9.62 -19.33
CA PRO A 591 -35.42 10.34 -18.28
C PRO A 591 -36.62 11.10 -18.86
N ASP A 592 -37.72 11.13 -18.13
CA ASP A 592 -38.92 11.91 -18.45
C ASP A 592 -38.76 13.39 -18.05
N TRP A 593 -37.95 13.66 -17.03
CA TRP A 593 -37.65 15.01 -16.54
C TRP A 593 -36.36 15.05 -15.69
N ILE A 594 -35.85 16.26 -15.44
CA ILE A 594 -34.60 16.53 -14.71
C ILE A 594 -34.87 17.26 -13.40
N THR A 595 -34.10 16.94 -12.37
CA THR A 595 -33.97 17.72 -11.14
C THR A 595 -32.51 17.79 -10.68
N TRP A 596 -32.22 18.58 -9.64
CA TRP A 596 -30.86 18.75 -9.12
C TRP A 596 -30.81 18.76 -7.60
N ALA A 597 -29.67 18.35 -7.04
CA ALA A 597 -29.41 18.40 -5.62
C ALA A 597 -29.31 19.86 -5.13
N PRO A 598 -30.06 20.24 -4.07
CA PRO A 598 -30.05 21.61 -3.57
C PRO A 598 -28.74 21.93 -2.85
N HIS A 599 -28.16 23.08 -3.17
CA HIS A 599 -26.90 23.54 -2.56
C HIS A 599 -27.13 24.22 -1.20
N ALA A 600 -26.09 24.26 -0.37
CA ALA A 600 -26.13 24.93 0.94
C ALA A 600 -26.12 26.46 0.90
N SER A 601 -25.77 27.00 -0.25
CA SER A 601 -25.56 28.41 -0.55
C SER A 601 -26.36 28.74 -1.81
N PRO A 602 -26.78 30.00 -2.04
CA PRO A 602 -27.66 30.38 -3.14
C PRO A 602 -26.91 30.43 -4.49
N LYS A 603 -26.34 29.30 -4.90
CA LYS A 603 -25.64 29.12 -6.18
C LYS A 603 -26.62 28.73 -7.27
N LYS A 604 -26.43 29.25 -8.48
CA LYS A 604 -27.31 28.99 -9.64
C LYS A 604 -26.67 28.11 -10.71
N ALA A 605 -25.37 27.81 -10.62
CA ALA A 605 -24.64 27.05 -11.62
C ALA A 605 -25.32 25.73 -12.01
N LEU A 606 -25.68 24.92 -11.01
CA LEU A 606 -26.23 23.59 -11.23
C LEU A 606 -27.67 23.64 -11.76
N GLU A 607 -28.47 24.59 -11.29
CA GLU A 607 -29.82 24.86 -11.81
C GLU A 607 -29.77 25.31 -13.27
N SER A 608 -28.88 26.26 -13.60
CA SER A 608 -28.67 26.71 -14.98
C SER A 608 -28.26 25.55 -15.89
N PHE A 609 -27.30 24.73 -15.44
CA PHE A 609 -26.85 23.55 -16.17
C PHE A 609 -27.98 22.53 -16.39
N ALA A 610 -28.79 22.27 -15.36
CA ALA A 610 -29.95 21.38 -15.43
C ALA A 610 -30.96 21.85 -16.49
N ASN A 611 -31.24 23.16 -16.54
CA ASN A 611 -32.14 23.74 -17.53
C ASN A 611 -31.61 23.58 -18.97
N ARG A 612 -30.32 23.86 -19.21
CA ARG A 612 -29.72 23.67 -20.54
C ARG A 612 -29.71 22.20 -20.98
N LEU A 613 -29.45 21.28 -20.05
CA LEU A 613 -29.48 19.84 -20.32
C LEU A 613 -30.91 19.37 -20.64
N ALA A 614 -31.90 19.84 -19.90
CA ALA A 614 -33.31 19.54 -20.17
C ALA A 614 -33.76 20.08 -21.54
N GLN A 615 -33.35 21.30 -21.89
CA GLN A 615 -33.60 21.87 -23.21
C GLN A 615 -32.97 21.02 -24.33
N SER A 616 -31.74 20.53 -24.13
CA SER A 616 -31.04 19.70 -25.11
C SER A 616 -31.67 18.31 -25.27
N LEU A 617 -32.27 17.77 -24.20
CA LEU A 617 -32.97 16.49 -24.20
C LEU A 617 -34.46 16.59 -24.58
N GLY A 618 -35.02 17.80 -24.66
CA GLY A 618 -36.44 18.02 -24.94
C GLY A 618 -37.38 17.61 -23.81
N ILE A 619 -36.92 17.67 -22.56
CA ILE A 619 -37.66 17.25 -21.36
C ILE A 619 -37.83 18.39 -20.36
N GLU A 620 -38.68 18.20 -19.35
CA GLU A 620 -38.96 19.22 -18.34
C GLU A 620 -37.86 19.28 -17.26
N CYS A 621 -37.53 20.49 -16.77
CA CYS A 621 -36.64 20.70 -15.63
C CYS A 621 -37.47 21.17 -14.42
N ARG A 622 -37.40 20.44 -13.29
CA ARG A 622 -38.23 20.68 -12.10
C ARG A 622 -37.39 20.82 -10.81
N GLY A 623 -37.52 21.95 -10.13
CA GLY A 623 -36.91 22.21 -8.82
C GLY A 623 -37.77 21.74 -7.64
N VAL A 624 -37.91 20.43 -7.45
CA VAL A 624 -38.86 19.84 -6.47
C VAL A 624 -38.23 19.43 -5.14
N ILE A 625 -36.91 19.39 -5.03
CA ILE A 625 -36.21 18.87 -3.84
C ILE A 625 -36.03 19.99 -2.82
N GLU A 626 -36.56 19.76 -1.62
CA GLU A 626 -36.33 20.59 -0.44
C GLU A 626 -35.33 19.95 0.51
N ARG A 627 -34.58 20.80 1.20
CA ARG A 627 -33.53 20.39 2.13
C ARG A 627 -33.70 21.09 3.47
N GLU A 628 -33.62 20.34 4.56
CA GLU A 628 -33.61 20.92 5.90
C GLU A 628 -32.39 21.84 6.10
N LYS A 629 -32.57 22.97 6.80
CA LYS A 629 -31.48 23.94 7.08
C LYS A 629 -30.29 23.35 7.83
N ARG A 630 -30.48 22.26 8.58
CA ARG A 630 -29.46 21.62 9.43
C ARG A 630 -28.51 20.67 8.68
N VAL A 631 -28.67 20.49 7.37
CA VAL A 631 -27.77 19.63 6.58
C VAL A 631 -26.45 20.37 6.31
N MET A 632 -25.38 19.89 6.95
CA MET A 632 -24.02 20.43 6.76
C MET A 632 -23.39 19.88 5.46
N PRO A 633 -22.38 20.56 4.87
CA PRO A 633 -21.60 20.01 3.77
C PRO A 633 -21.01 18.62 4.10
N GLN A 634 -21.12 17.67 3.17
CA GLN A 634 -20.68 16.29 3.40
C GLN A 634 -19.18 16.18 3.74
N LYS A 635 -18.35 17.06 3.16
CA LYS A 635 -16.90 17.16 3.45
C LYS A 635 -16.57 17.51 4.91
N GLU A 636 -17.52 18.06 5.67
CA GLU A 636 -17.34 18.42 7.09
C GLU A 636 -17.66 17.26 8.04
N ASN A 637 -18.19 16.14 7.53
CA ASN A 637 -18.54 14.98 8.33
C ASN A 637 -17.40 13.97 8.32
N GLY A 638 -16.80 13.73 9.48
CA GLY A 638 -15.58 12.93 9.61
C GLY A 638 -15.78 11.43 9.34
N SER A 639 -16.94 10.85 9.61
CA SER A 639 -17.21 9.41 9.43
C SER A 639 -18.35 9.12 8.46
N GLU A 640 -18.32 7.94 7.83
CA GLU A 640 -19.39 7.50 6.91
C GLU A 640 -20.76 7.43 7.62
N VAL A 641 -20.78 7.08 8.90
CA VAL A 641 -22.00 7.08 9.73
C VAL A 641 -22.57 8.49 9.87
N ARG A 642 -21.74 9.49 10.19
CA ARG A 642 -22.20 10.88 10.30
C ARG A 642 -22.59 11.47 8.94
N GLN A 643 -21.85 11.15 7.89
CA GLN A 643 -22.21 11.49 6.52
C GLN A 643 -23.62 11.00 6.19
N PHE A 644 -23.91 9.72 6.47
CA PHE A 644 -25.25 9.14 6.34
C PHE A 644 -26.28 9.87 7.20
N GLU A 645 -26.08 9.97 8.51
CA GLU A 645 -27.06 10.56 9.44
C GLU A 645 -27.29 12.07 9.20
N ASN A 646 -26.33 12.76 8.58
CA ASN A 646 -26.42 14.16 8.20
C ASN A 646 -27.42 14.41 7.06
N VAL A 647 -27.61 13.44 6.16
CA VAL A 647 -28.54 13.59 5.02
C VAL A 647 -29.75 12.67 5.07
N TRP A 648 -29.66 11.54 5.77
CA TRP A 648 -30.69 10.51 5.73
C TRP A 648 -32.01 11.00 6.34
N GLY A 649 -33.05 11.02 5.51
CA GLY A 649 -34.38 11.52 5.86
C GLY A 649 -34.44 13.03 6.14
N ARG A 650 -33.53 13.82 5.53
CA ARG A 650 -33.52 15.30 5.64
C ARG A 650 -33.81 16.03 4.31
N PHE A 651 -34.29 15.28 3.33
CA PHE A 651 -34.78 15.79 2.05
C PHE A 651 -36.26 15.43 1.90
N SER A 652 -37.03 16.35 1.33
CA SER A 652 -38.43 16.18 0.96
C SER A 652 -38.65 16.59 -0.48
N VAL A 653 -39.74 16.11 -1.08
CA VAL A 653 -40.13 16.44 -2.45
C VAL A 653 -41.44 17.24 -2.40
N ARG A 654 -41.50 18.34 -3.15
CA ARG A 654 -42.72 19.16 -3.29
C ARG A 654 -43.69 18.49 -4.27
N GLY A 655 -44.85 18.10 -3.74
CA GLY A 655 -45.92 17.50 -4.54
C GLY A 655 -45.68 16.02 -4.87
N GLU A 656 -46.68 15.40 -5.49
CA GLU A 656 -46.55 14.05 -6.06
C GLU A 656 -45.80 14.12 -7.38
N ILE A 657 -44.92 13.14 -7.60
CA ILE A 657 -44.12 13.03 -8.82
C ILE A 657 -44.32 11.67 -9.46
N GLU A 658 -44.22 11.61 -10.79
CA GLU A 658 -44.29 10.39 -11.58
C GLU A 658 -43.18 10.37 -12.63
N GLY A 659 -42.96 9.18 -13.22
CA GLY A 659 -41.97 8.97 -14.28
C GLY A 659 -40.55 8.75 -13.77
N THR A 660 -39.62 8.72 -14.73
CA THR A 660 -38.20 8.49 -14.57
C THR A 660 -37.45 9.82 -14.49
N VAL A 661 -36.69 10.01 -13.41
CA VAL A 661 -36.03 11.30 -13.14
C VAL A 661 -34.51 11.19 -13.29
N LEU A 662 -33.91 12.15 -14.00
CA LEU A 662 -32.47 12.38 -13.96
C LEU A 662 -32.15 13.33 -12.79
N LEU A 663 -31.41 12.83 -11.81
CA LEU A 663 -30.97 13.57 -10.63
C LEU A 663 -29.54 14.07 -10.83
N LEU A 664 -29.38 15.39 -10.94
CA LEU A 664 -28.08 16.04 -11.09
C LEU A 664 -27.44 16.40 -9.75
N ASP A 665 -26.14 16.18 -9.62
CA ASP A 665 -25.30 16.73 -8.56
C ASP A 665 -24.03 17.34 -9.18
N ASP A 666 -23.41 18.31 -8.52
CA ASP A 666 -22.19 18.91 -9.05
C ASP A 666 -20.97 18.02 -8.79
N ILE A 667 -20.74 17.65 -7.53
CA ILE A 667 -19.61 16.87 -7.08
C ILE A 667 -20.11 15.85 -6.07
N VAL A 668 -19.98 14.57 -6.44
CA VAL A 668 -20.27 13.47 -5.53
C VAL A 668 -19.02 13.01 -4.80
N ASP A 669 -19.13 12.88 -3.48
CA ASP A 669 -18.11 12.28 -2.63
C ASP A 669 -18.57 10.92 -2.09
N SER A 670 -19.30 10.92 -0.97
CA SER A 670 -19.75 9.69 -0.31
C SER A 670 -20.87 8.94 -1.04
N GLY A 671 -21.58 9.62 -1.94
CA GLY A 671 -22.81 9.12 -2.58
C GLY A 671 -24.05 9.21 -1.69
N TRP A 672 -23.92 9.60 -0.41
CA TRP A 672 -25.04 9.63 0.53
C TRP A 672 -26.10 10.69 0.19
N THR A 673 -25.67 11.85 -0.33
CA THR A 673 -26.60 12.89 -0.80
C THR A 673 -27.49 12.36 -1.92
N LEU A 674 -26.88 11.76 -2.95
CA LEU A 674 -27.61 11.12 -4.05
C LEU A 674 -28.52 10.01 -3.54
N ALA A 675 -28.06 9.15 -2.62
CA ALA A 675 -28.88 8.09 -2.04
C ALA A 675 -30.09 8.62 -1.28
N ALA A 676 -29.90 9.67 -0.46
CA ALA A 676 -30.97 10.25 0.35
C ALA A 676 -32.01 10.97 -0.52
N ILE A 677 -31.58 11.73 -1.53
CA ILE A 677 -32.48 12.39 -2.47
C ILE A 677 -33.21 11.36 -3.33
N SER A 678 -32.50 10.36 -3.85
CA SER A 678 -33.11 9.27 -4.63
C SER A 678 -34.16 8.52 -3.82
N ALA A 679 -33.91 8.27 -2.54
CA ALA A 679 -34.88 7.67 -1.63
C ALA A 679 -36.13 8.56 -1.46
N ALA A 680 -35.96 9.87 -1.30
CA ALA A 680 -37.08 10.81 -1.19
C ALA A 680 -37.90 10.89 -2.50
N LEU A 681 -37.24 10.86 -3.66
CA LEU A 681 -37.90 10.82 -4.97
C LEU A 681 -38.71 9.53 -5.16
N VAL A 682 -38.13 8.38 -4.81
CA VAL A 682 -38.84 7.08 -4.89
C VAL A 682 -40.02 7.03 -3.91
N GLU A 683 -39.87 7.59 -2.71
CA GLU A 683 -40.94 7.69 -1.71
C GLU A 683 -42.08 8.61 -2.18
N ALA A 684 -41.77 9.66 -2.96
CA ALA A 684 -42.73 10.61 -3.53
C ALA A 684 -43.38 10.16 -4.86
N GLY A 685 -43.04 8.97 -5.38
CA GLY A 685 -43.70 8.38 -6.55
C GLY A 685 -42.83 8.16 -7.79
N ALA A 686 -41.54 8.51 -7.77
CA ALA A 686 -40.65 8.29 -8.91
C ALA A 686 -40.58 6.79 -9.31
N THR A 687 -40.66 6.53 -10.60
CA THR A 687 -40.60 5.17 -11.17
C THR A 687 -39.17 4.66 -11.19
N SER A 688 -38.23 5.51 -11.58
CA SER A 688 -36.79 5.26 -11.52
C SER A 688 -36.01 6.57 -11.37
N VAL A 689 -34.82 6.48 -10.79
CA VAL A 689 -33.90 7.61 -10.59
C VAL A 689 -32.56 7.30 -11.26
N TYR A 690 -32.10 8.22 -12.09
CA TYR A 690 -30.84 8.19 -12.81
C TYR A 690 -29.87 9.24 -12.23
N PRO A 691 -28.91 8.83 -11.38
CA PRO A 691 -28.00 9.77 -10.74
C PRO A 691 -26.85 10.16 -11.69
N LEU A 692 -26.72 11.45 -12.00
CA LEU A 692 -25.64 12.00 -12.81
C LEU A 692 -24.89 13.08 -12.02
N ALA A 693 -23.56 12.99 -11.93
CA ALA A 693 -22.74 14.03 -11.33
C ALA A 693 -21.76 14.62 -12.34
N LEU A 694 -21.43 15.91 -12.22
CA LEU A 694 -20.43 16.52 -13.09
C LEU A 694 -19.03 16.01 -12.77
N ALA A 695 -18.71 15.83 -11.48
CA ALA A 695 -17.48 15.18 -11.04
C ALA A 695 -17.68 14.25 -9.84
N THR A 696 -16.74 13.32 -9.64
CA THR A 696 -16.61 12.57 -8.39
C THR A 696 -15.24 12.77 -7.73
N SER A 697 -15.21 12.94 -6.41
CA SER A 697 -13.96 12.96 -5.64
C SER A 697 -13.43 11.57 -5.31
N ARG A 698 -14.22 10.49 -5.53
CA ARG A 698 -13.81 9.11 -5.26
C ARG A 698 -13.33 8.42 -6.54
N ARG A 699 -12.03 8.11 -6.60
CA ARG A 699 -11.44 7.20 -7.60
C ARG A 699 -11.68 5.76 -7.15
N ARG A 700 -12.55 5.00 -7.83
CA ARG A 700 -12.76 3.57 -7.55
C ARG A 700 -12.42 2.71 -8.77
N SER A 701 -11.89 1.52 -8.51
CA SER A 701 -11.70 0.43 -9.48
C SER A 701 -13.05 -0.11 -9.96
N ARG A 702 -13.08 -0.63 -11.19
CA ARG A 702 -14.30 -0.90 -11.97
C ARG A 702 -15.09 -2.14 -11.52
N ARG A 703 -14.74 -2.80 -10.41
CA ARG A 703 -15.31 -4.11 -10.04
C ARG A 703 -16.00 -4.09 -8.68
N SER A 704 -17.27 -3.73 -8.69
CA SER A 704 -18.25 -4.40 -7.83
C SER A 704 -19.53 -4.64 -8.63
N ARG A 705 -19.52 -5.70 -9.45
CA ARG A 705 -20.74 -6.38 -9.89
C ARG A 705 -21.00 -7.54 -8.96
#